data_AF-A0A2T6DR40-F1
#
_entry.id   AF-A0A2T6DR40-F1
#
_cell.length_a   1.000
_cell.length_b   1.000
_cell.length_c   1.000
_cell.angle_alpha   90.00
_cell.angle_beta   90.00
_cell.angle_gamma   90.00
#
_symmetry.space_group_name_H-M   'P 1'
#
loop_
_entity.id
_entity.type
_entity.pdbx_description
1 polymer ?
#
loop_
_entity_poly.entity_id
_entity_poly.type
_entity_poly.pdbx_seq_one_letter_code
_entity_poly.pdbx_strand_id
1 'polypeptide(L)'
;MKIPRIPYLRLAALALLFSAANAAPTGLDSAGQLAVAPELSRGEANSFAFVKLENGIQLRARGLVKNILFYSPGIVRVTATPGPVFTQQPSFTVVLKPASLRFSVKETPEQVELSTEALRVLVAKPTGALTFQRADGTVLTREKPELPAEIKQVTLVGAPSYEVKQSFKLADDESLYGLGQYRRAYMDYRGEEVLLSQSNIGICVPFLLSTRRYGVLWDVYSKSLFRDDASGMSLWAESAPAGVDYYLLAGDTMDGVIAAYRNLTGAAPMYARSAFGLWMSKERYQTQDRLIEVVKNFRKDGFPLDNIVQDWQYWGGNDGTWSGMTWDKTRYPDPVGMARTLHDSLHVKLMCSIWPTVGNDTELAHELDAKGFRHEPLHWISKKARVYDAYSPEARAIYFKYIKKGLFDVGVDALWMDGTEVESLNACSSEAETEKGIKILGKNAAGDYTRYYNTYSLLTTKGVYEGQRATSDKRVLTLTRSAFTGQQRYAALPWSGDTSASYKTLAEQISGGLNVGMAGLPYWTQDTGGFFVDIPGGERNPGYQELYARWNQFAIFNPLYRIHGTSIEREPYIFRTLAPETYASLRSAADLRYRLLPYIYSLAWQSTANGYTMMRGLVLDFPDDPKVRKLQEQFLFGPAFLVHPVTRAIYHPISEAPQDVVPEELWHTTDGKPGLKVDYYSGRNFEKLVGTRIEPKVDQSWSEIHEPPPGLDGYENFSAKWEGVLTIPETGEYEIGAEADDGVRLWLGGELIAEDWSDHAPRFAGKRVKLEKGRQVPVKIEYYQGAAGRSLRMVWNTPSALAKKANPAIDKDVATYLPIADWYDFWTNERVKGGRDVVKSCALADFPLYVRAGSIVPMGPAMNYATEKLDAPLEIRVYPGANAKFVLYEDDNETYAYEKGQYATVELSWNDAARTLTIGDRRGSFPQLVKERELRIVVAGPGKGVGPTESKSVDQVVKYTGAKRVVKL
;
A
#
# COMPACT_ATOMS: atom_id res chain seq x y z
N MET A 1 -63.26 55.58 -34.20
CA MET A 1 -62.18 56.58 -34.04
C MET A 1 -60.84 55.86 -34.14
N LYS A 2 -60.04 56.18 -35.16
CA LYS A 2 -58.69 55.67 -35.44
C LYS A 2 -57.79 56.89 -35.64
N ILE A 3 -56.65 56.98 -34.94
CA ILE A 3 -55.49 57.81 -35.32
C ILE A 3 -54.20 57.05 -34.90
N PRO A 4 -53.08 57.10 -35.67
CA PRO A 4 -52.03 56.07 -35.68
C PRO A 4 -50.64 56.49 -35.13
N ARG A 5 -49.74 55.47 -35.15
CA ARG A 5 -48.30 55.29 -34.77
C ARG A 5 -47.28 56.42 -35.06
N ILE A 6 -46.17 56.42 -34.28
CA ILE A 6 -44.72 56.36 -34.69
C ILE A 6 -43.82 56.09 -33.43
N PRO A 7 -42.62 55.45 -33.55
CA PRO A 7 -41.92 54.78 -32.44
C PRO A 7 -40.64 55.49 -31.95
N TYR A 8 -40.35 55.42 -30.65
CA TYR A 8 -39.05 55.77 -30.06
C TYR A 8 -38.12 54.55 -29.98
N LEU A 9 -37.54 54.16 -31.13
CA LEU A 9 -36.26 53.46 -31.17
C LEU A 9 -35.16 54.53 -31.27
N ARG A 10 -34.42 54.76 -30.17
CA ARG A 10 -33.06 55.34 -30.09
C ARG A 10 -32.87 55.98 -28.71
N LEU A 11 -32.61 55.17 -27.69
CA LEU A 11 -31.90 55.60 -26.47
C LEU A 11 -31.48 54.44 -25.56
N ALA A 12 -32.00 53.22 -25.77
CA ALA A 12 -31.56 52.04 -25.01
C ALA A 12 -30.36 51.26 -25.61
N ALA A 13 -29.88 51.64 -26.80
CA ALA A 13 -28.83 50.90 -27.51
C ALA A 13 -27.40 51.46 -27.33
N LEU A 14 -27.22 52.55 -26.58
CA LEU A 14 -25.89 53.15 -26.35
C LEU A 14 -25.30 52.91 -24.95
N ALA A 15 -26.04 52.24 -24.05
CA ALA A 15 -25.55 51.90 -22.70
C ALA A 15 -25.14 50.42 -22.53
N LEU A 16 -25.18 49.62 -23.61
CA LEU A 16 -24.76 48.21 -23.62
C LEU A 16 -23.43 47.96 -24.35
N LEU A 17 -22.70 49.01 -24.72
CA LEU A 17 -21.44 48.90 -25.48
C LEU A 17 -20.17 49.26 -24.69
N PHE A 18 -20.26 49.48 -23.37
CA PHE A 18 -19.08 49.66 -22.52
C PHE A 18 -19.25 48.97 -21.16
N SER A 19 -19.03 47.65 -21.14
CA SER A 19 -18.24 46.92 -20.10
C SER A 19 -18.41 45.40 -20.24
N ALA A 20 -18.24 44.83 -21.44
CA ALA A 20 -17.71 43.47 -21.49
C ALA A 20 -16.21 43.60 -21.26
N ALA A 21 -15.80 43.74 -19.99
CA ALA A 21 -14.40 43.54 -19.65
C ALA A 21 -14.06 42.12 -20.12
N ASN A 22 -13.20 41.97 -21.13
CA ASN A 22 -12.70 40.67 -21.57
C ASN A 22 -12.17 39.96 -20.33
N ALA A 23 -12.88 38.92 -19.85
CA ALA A 23 -12.39 38.09 -18.78
C ALA A 23 -11.03 37.52 -19.19
N ALA A 24 -10.05 37.54 -18.28
CA ALA A 24 -8.75 36.98 -18.57
C ALA A 24 -8.90 35.50 -18.98
N PRO A 25 -8.16 35.01 -19.99
CA PRO A 25 -8.24 33.62 -20.40
C PRO A 25 -7.85 32.70 -19.23
N THR A 26 -8.49 31.54 -19.15
CA THR A 26 -8.20 30.52 -18.13
C THR A 26 -6.90 29.75 -18.43
N GLY A 27 -6.51 29.69 -19.72
CA GLY A 27 -5.46 28.81 -20.22
C GLY A 27 -5.86 27.32 -20.25
N LEU A 28 -7.12 27.01 -19.95
CA LEU A 28 -7.66 25.65 -19.89
C LEU A 28 -8.92 25.53 -20.75
N ASP A 29 -9.11 24.39 -21.41
CA ASP A 29 -10.37 24.03 -22.07
C ASP A 29 -11.42 23.52 -21.06
N SER A 30 -12.60 23.12 -21.55
CA SER A 30 -13.68 22.59 -20.71
C SER A 30 -13.36 21.25 -20.04
N ALA A 31 -12.37 20.51 -20.55
CA ALA A 31 -11.87 19.28 -19.94
C ALA A 31 -10.74 19.52 -18.93
N GLY A 32 -10.33 20.78 -18.75
CA GLY A 32 -9.22 21.16 -17.89
C GLY A 32 -7.84 20.87 -18.50
N GLN A 33 -7.77 20.70 -19.82
CA GLN A 33 -6.53 20.53 -20.57
C GLN A 33 -5.97 21.88 -21.03
N LEU A 34 -4.66 21.96 -21.31
CA LEU A 34 -4.02 23.19 -21.77
C LEU A 34 -4.68 23.69 -23.06
N ALA A 35 -5.17 24.92 -23.03
CA ALA A 35 -5.66 25.65 -24.19
C ALA A 35 -4.77 26.87 -24.44
N VAL A 36 -4.21 26.97 -25.65
CA VAL A 36 -3.31 28.07 -26.02
C VAL A 36 -4.12 29.36 -26.13
N ALA A 37 -3.69 30.40 -25.40
CA ALA A 37 -4.29 31.72 -25.45
C ALA A 37 -4.10 32.34 -26.85
N PRO A 38 -5.12 32.98 -27.43
CA PRO A 38 -5.07 33.56 -28.78
C PRO A 38 -3.88 34.52 -28.99
N GLU A 39 -3.49 35.23 -27.94
CA GLU A 39 -2.39 36.20 -27.96
C GLU A 39 -1.01 35.52 -28.08
N LEU A 40 -0.87 34.29 -27.59
CA LEU A 40 0.35 33.49 -27.73
C LEU A 40 0.42 32.73 -29.06
N SER A 41 -0.67 32.64 -29.81
CA SER A 41 -0.72 31.88 -31.07
C SER A 41 -0.03 32.60 -32.25
N ARG A 42 0.30 33.90 -32.12
CA ARG A 42 0.67 34.78 -33.25
C ARG A 42 2.16 35.16 -33.33
N GLY A 43 3.05 34.59 -32.51
CA GLY A 43 4.47 34.97 -32.45
C GLY A 43 5.45 33.88 -32.90
N GLU A 44 6.73 34.24 -33.10
CA GLU A 44 7.78 33.30 -33.48
C GLU A 44 7.96 32.18 -32.43
N ALA A 45 7.99 30.93 -32.88
CA ALA A 45 7.97 29.75 -32.01
C ALA A 45 9.08 29.72 -30.93
N ASN A 46 10.26 30.29 -31.24
CA ASN A 46 11.43 30.28 -30.35
C ASN A 46 11.57 31.54 -29.49
N SER A 47 10.71 32.55 -29.68
CA SER A 47 10.73 33.79 -28.88
C SER A 47 10.01 33.59 -27.55
N PHE A 48 10.55 34.18 -26.49
CA PHE A 48 9.86 34.25 -25.21
C PHE A 48 8.68 35.21 -25.29
N ALA A 49 7.51 34.76 -24.85
CA ALA A 49 6.33 35.60 -24.66
C ALA A 49 5.49 35.03 -23.52
N PHE A 50 4.73 35.85 -22.81
CA PHE A 50 3.77 35.37 -21.83
C PHE A 50 2.52 36.24 -21.82
N VAL A 51 1.43 35.67 -21.31
CA VAL A 51 0.15 36.36 -21.10
C VAL A 51 -0.35 36.05 -19.69
N LYS A 52 -1.01 37.02 -19.08
CA LYS A 52 -1.66 36.82 -17.79
C LYS A 52 -2.96 36.05 -18.00
N LEU A 53 -3.14 35.00 -17.21
CA LEU A 53 -4.36 34.20 -17.12
C LEU A 53 -5.15 34.58 -15.87
N GLU A 54 -6.37 34.05 -15.75
CA GLU A 54 -7.22 34.25 -14.57
C GLU A 54 -6.51 33.84 -13.26
N ASN A 55 -5.83 32.69 -13.26
CA ASN A 55 -5.20 32.11 -12.07
C ASN A 55 -3.68 31.92 -12.23
N GLY A 56 -3.03 32.65 -13.13
CA GLY A 56 -1.59 32.54 -13.32
C GLY A 56 -1.09 33.17 -14.62
N ILE A 57 -0.17 32.49 -15.31
CA ILE A 57 0.30 32.88 -16.65
C ILE A 57 0.37 31.69 -17.60
N GLN A 58 0.29 31.98 -18.90
CA GLN A 58 0.76 31.08 -19.95
C GLN A 58 1.97 31.72 -20.61
N LEU A 59 2.95 30.92 -20.99
CA LEU A 59 4.16 31.38 -21.66
C LEU A 59 4.51 30.51 -22.86
N ARG A 60 5.30 31.07 -23.77
CA ARG A 60 6.03 30.37 -24.81
C ARG A 60 7.52 30.53 -24.57
N ALA A 61 8.27 29.43 -24.59
CA ALA A 61 9.73 29.42 -24.52
C ALA A 61 10.28 28.15 -25.21
N ARG A 62 11.29 28.30 -26.07
CA ARG A 62 11.95 27.18 -26.78
C ARG A 62 10.98 26.22 -27.49
N GLY A 63 9.97 26.78 -28.17
CA GLY A 63 8.97 25.98 -28.88
C GLY A 63 7.94 25.28 -27.98
N LEU A 64 8.01 25.45 -26.66
CA LEU A 64 7.00 24.94 -25.72
C LEU A 64 6.02 26.03 -25.33
N VAL A 65 4.74 25.67 -25.20
CA VAL A 65 3.73 26.44 -24.46
C VAL A 65 3.60 25.84 -23.07
N LYS A 66 3.73 26.67 -22.03
CA LYS A 66 3.62 26.25 -20.62
C LYS A 66 2.56 27.07 -19.88
N ASN A 67 1.68 26.41 -19.13
CA ASN A 67 0.83 27.07 -18.13
C ASN A 67 1.46 26.96 -16.75
N ILE A 68 1.29 28.02 -15.95
CA ILE A 68 1.61 28.06 -14.52
C ILE A 68 0.35 28.59 -13.83
N LEU A 69 -0.43 27.70 -13.21
CA LEU A 69 -1.76 28.01 -12.67
C LEU A 69 -1.84 27.70 -11.20
N PHE A 70 -2.19 28.68 -10.38
CA PHE A 70 -2.45 28.46 -8.97
C PHE A 70 -3.84 27.83 -8.77
N TYR A 71 -3.88 26.77 -7.96
CA TYR A 71 -5.12 26.13 -7.50
C TYR A 71 -5.46 26.55 -6.07
N SER A 72 -4.43 26.94 -5.31
CA SER A 72 -4.51 27.61 -4.02
C SER A 72 -3.23 28.44 -3.83
N PRO A 73 -3.09 29.26 -2.77
CA PRO A 73 -1.85 30.00 -2.54
C PRO A 73 -0.58 29.13 -2.55
N GLY A 74 -0.65 27.88 -2.06
CA GLY A 74 0.47 26.94 -1.96
C GLY A 74 0.47 25.81 -3.00
N ILE A 75 -0.47 25.79 -3.95
CA ILE A 75 -0.56 24.73 -4.97
C ILE A 75 -0.51 25.35 -6.36
N VAL A 76 0.45 24.93 -7.18
CA VAL A 76 0.61 25.37 -8.56
C VAL A 76 0.67 24.18 -9.50
N ARG A 77 -0.15 24.21 -10.56
CA ARG A 77 -0.10 23.27 -11.68
C ARG A 77 0.81 23.82 -12.77
N VAL A 78 1.63 22.96 -13.33
CA VAL A 78 2.50 23.25 -14.46
C VAL A 78 2.20 22.25 -15.57
N THR A 79 1.74 22.76 -16.71
CA THR A 79 1.55 21.95 -17.93
C THR A 79 2.44 22.47 -19.04
N ALA A 80 3.08 21.60 -19.83
CA ALA A 80 3.89 22.03 -20.97
C ALA A 80 3.76 21.10 -22.19
N THR A 81 3.62 21.67 -23.38
CA THR A 81 3.51 20.94 -24.65
C THR A 81 4.16 21.71 -25.82
N PRO A 82 4.81 21.03 -26.79
CA PRO A 82 5.30 21.64 -28.02
C PRO A 82 4.20 21.80 -29.10
N GLY A 83 3.01 21.24 -28.89
CA GLY A 83 1.98 21.13 -29.91
C GLY A 83 0.59 20.88 -29.34
N PRO A 84 -0.33 20.30 -30.14
CA PRO A 84 -1.70 20.07 -29.71
C PRO A 84 -1.77 19.05 -28.56
N VAL A 85 -2.76 19.23 -27.69
CA VAL A 85 -3.13 18.21 -26.69
C VAL A 85 -3.92 17.09 -27.38
N PHE A 86 -3.53 15.83 -27.16
CA PHE A 86 -4.10 14.63 -27.79
C PHE A 86 -5.09 13.86 -26.90
N THR A 87 -5.63 14.51 -25.86
CA THR A 87 -6.66 13.93 -24.98
C THR A 87 -7.72 14.96 -24.62
N GLN A 88 -8.95 14.48 -24.42
CA GLN A 88 -10.05 15.26 -23.83
C GLN A 88 -10.47 14.71 -22.46
N GLN A 89 -9.76 13.69 -21.96
CA GLN A 89 -10.04 13.07 -20.67
C GLN A 89 -9.64 14.05 -19.54
N PRO A 90 -10.57 14.48 -18.67
CA PRO A 90 -10.19 15.24 -17.47
C PRO A 90 -9.32 14.39 -16.54
N SER A 91 -8.59 15.04 -15.64
CA SER A 91 -7.76 14.35 -14.65
C SER A 91 -8.58 13.32 -13.87
N PHE A 92 -8.06 12.10 -13.75
CA PHE A 92 -8.64 11.07 -12.87
C PHE A 92 -8.29 11.32 -11.41
N THR A 93 -7.22 12.07 -11.12
CA THR A 93 -6.64 12.15 -9.78
C THR A 93 -7.00 13.46 -9.07
N VAL A 94 -7.05 14.57 -9.81
CA VAL A 94 -7.29 15.92 -9.28
C VAL A 94 -8.77 16.28 -9.35
N VAL A 95 -9.34 16.64 -8.19
CA VAL A 95 -10.75 17.02 -8.06
C VAL A 95 -10.92 18.50 -7.70
N LEU A 96 -9.87 19.14 -7.17
CA LEU A 96 -9.85 20.57 -6.91
C LEU A 96 -9.87 21.34 -8.23
N LYS A 97 -10.69 22.38 -8.32
CA LYS A 97 -10.70 23.31 -9.44
C LYS A 97 -9.85 24.54 -9.10
N PRO A 98 -9.26 25.22 -10.09
CA PRO A 98 -8.62 26.51 -9.87
C PRO A 98 -9.59 27.48 -9.18
N ALA A 99 -9.21 28.01 -8.02
CA ALA A 99 -9.99 29.02 -7.31
C ALA A 99 -9.48 30.42 -7.67
N SER A 100 -10.41 31.39 -7.78
CA SER A 100 -10.03 32.79 -7.94
C SER A 100 -9.21 33.24 -6.72
N LEU A 101 -7.95 33.62 -6.94
CA LEU A 101 -7.03 34.05 -5.88
C LEU A 101 -6.22 35.27 -6.30
N ARG A 102 -5.78 36.03 -5.30
CA ARG A 102 -4.93 37.21 -5.52
C ARG A 102 -3.48 36.75 -5.71
N PHE A 103 -2.90 37.11 -6.84
CA PHE A 103 -1.48 36.96 -7.11
C PHE A 103 -0.93 38.17 -7.86
N SER A 104 0.36 38.45 -7.68
CA SER A 104 1.07 39.47 -8.46
C SER A 104 1.91 38.86 -9.56
N VAL A 105 2.12 39.60 -10.64
CA VAL A 105 3.09 39.28 -11.70
C VAL A 105 4.06 40.44 -11.82
N LYS A 106 5.35 40.17 -11.80
CA LYS A 106 6.43 41.15 -12.02
C LYS A 106 7.36 40.64 -13.09
N GLU A 107 7.77 41.52 -14.00
CA GLU A 107 8.66 41.18 -15.11
C GLU A 107 9.98 41.96 -14.99
N THR A 108 11.10 41.27 -15.19
CA THR A 108 12.43 41.87 -15.40
C THR A 108 12.96 41.47 -16.77
N PRO A 109 14.10 42.01 -17.25
CA PRO A 109 14.70 41.57 -18.51
C PRO A 109 15.04 40.06 -18.56
N GLU A 110 15.31 39.44 -17.41
CA GLU A 110 15.76 38.05 -17.30
C GLU A 110 14.65 37.06 -16.91
N GLN A 111 13.62 37.50 -16.17
CA GLN A 111 12.62 36.60 -15.59
C GLN A 111 11.22 37.21 -15.46
N VAL A 112 10.24 36.33 -15.23
CA VAL A 112 8.88 36.69 -14.79
C VAL A 112 8.64 36.04 -13.42
N GLU A 113 8.20 36.81 -12.45
CA GLU A 113 7.83 36.35 -11.11
C GLU A 113 6.32 36.36 -10.95
N LEU A 114 5.76 35.24 -10.47
CA LEU A 114 4.41 35.16 -9.93
C LEU A 114 4.48 34.99 -8.40
N SER A 115 3.63 35.67 -7.65
CA SER A 115 3.66 35.61 -6.18
C SER A 115 2.25 35.53 -5.58
N THR A 116 2.05 34.60 -4.66
CA THR A 116 0.92 34.52 -3.73
C THR A 116 1.40 34.84 -2.31
N GLU A 117 0.53 34.70 -1.30
CA GLU A 117 0.94 34.80 0.11
C GLU A 117 1.81 33.63 0.60
N ALA A 118 1.84 32.50 -0.12
CA ALA A 118 2.58 31.29 0.29
C ALA A 118 3.74 30.94 -0.65
N LEU A 119 3.61 31.18 -1.95
CA LEU A 119 4.53 30.72 -2.98
C LEU A 119 4.96 31.85 -3.92
N ARG A 120 6.23 31.83 -4.33
CA ARG A 120 6.77 32.60 -5.44
C ARG A 120 7.26 31.63 -6.52
N VAL A 121 6.91 31.90 -7.77
CA VAL A 121 7.34 31.11 -8.94
C VAL A 121 8.10 32.03 -9.88
N LEU A 122 9.41 31.78 -10.02
CA LEU A 122 10.28 32.52 -10.92
C LEU A 122 10.46 31.76 -12.23
N VAL A 123 10.23 32.44 -13.34
CA VAL A 123 10.30 31.90 -14.70
C VAL A 123 11.50 32.51 -15.41
N ALA A 124 12.50 31.71 -15.75
CA ALA A 124 13.64 32.18 -16.54
C ALA A 124 13.22 32.39 -18.00
N LYS A 125 13.31 33.61 -18.53
CA LYS A 125 12.90 33.90 -19.92
C LYS A 125 13.65 33.10 -21.00
N PRO A 126 14.96 32.86 -20.90
CA PRO A 126 15.70 32.13 -21.96
C PRO A 126 15.32 30.65 -22.11
N THR A 127 14.81 30.02 -21.05
CA THR A 127 14.60 28.57 -21.02
C THR A 127 13.18 28.15 -20.63
N GLY A 128 12.39 29.04 -20.02
CA GLY A 128 11.10 28.72 -19.42
C GLY A 128 11.21 27.88 -18.14
N ALA A 129 12.43 27.70 -17.60
CA ALA A 129 12.66 26.92 -16.38
C ALA A 129 12.09 27.65 -15.15
N LEU A 130 11.49 26.86 -14.25
CA LEU A 130 10.85 27.36 -13.04
C LEU A 130 11.73 27.19 -11.80
N THR A 131 11.77 28.21 -10.94
CA THR A 131 12.25 28.12 -9.56
C THR A 131 11.10 28.38 -8.62
N PHE A 132 10.86 27.46 -7.69
CA PHE A 132 9.80 27.55 -6.69
C PHE A 132 10.38 28.00 -5.36
N GLN A 133 9.82 29.05 -4.79
CA GLN A 133 10.25 29.63 -3.53
C GLN A 133 9.06 29.79 -2.59
N ARG A 134 9.33 29.78 -1.29
CA ARG A 134 8.40 30.31 -0.29
C ARG A 134 8.21 31.80 -0.49
N ALA A 135 7.19 32.36 0.15
CA ALA A 135 6.95 33.81 0.15
C ALA A 135 8.17 34.62 0.63
N ASP A 136 8.99 34.08 1.53
CA ASP A 136 10.22 34.71 2.04
C ASP A 136 11.43 34.64 1.09
N GLY A 137 11.29 33.96 -0.07
CA GLY A 137 12.35 33.76 -1.05
C GLY A 137 13.21 32.51 -0.85
N THR A 138 12.97 31.71 0.20
CA THR A 138 13.63 30.41 0.39
C THR A 138 13.29 29.48 -0.77
N VAL A 139 14.31 28.95 -1.45
CA VAL A 139 14.12 28.00 -2.55
C VAL A 139 13.64 26.66 -2.00
N LEU A 140 12.51 26.19 -2.53
CA LEU A 140 11.99 24.85 -2.29
C LEU A 140 12.66 23.86 -3.25
N THR A 141 12.51 24.12 -4.56
CA THR A 141 13.12 23.33 -5.64
C THR A 141 13.16 24.14 -6.92
N ARG A 142 13.80 23.60 -7.95
CA ARG A 142 13.84 24.21 -9.29
C ARG A 142 13.85 23.14 -10.37
N GLU A 143 13.23 23.45 -11.50
CA GLU A 143 13.45 22.67 -12.71
C GLU A 143 14.91 22.79 -13.16
N LYS A 144 15.39 21.81 -13.94
CA LYS A 144 16.75 21.85 -14.50
C LYS A 144 16.92 23.09 -15.41
N PRO A 145 17.81 24.04 -15.09
CA PRO A 145 17.81 25.37 -15.72
C PRO A 145 18.00 25.36 -17.25
N GLU A 146 18.89 24.50 -17.73
CA GLU A 146 19.31 24.42 -19.12
C GLU A 146 18.35 23.60 -20.00
N LEU A 147 17.68 22.60 -19.45
CA LEU A 147 16.75 21.71 -20.16
C LEU A 147 15.72 21.15 -19.15
N PRO A 148 14.67 21.91 -18.82
CA PRO A 148 13.72 21.51 -17.79
C PRO A 148 12.86 20.32 -18.23
N ALA A 149 12.47 20.27 -19.50
CA ALA A 149 11.65 19.22 -20.07
C ALA A 149 12.19 18.74 -21.42
N GLU A 150 12.14 17.44 -21.64
CA GLU A 150 12.35 16.78 -22.93
C GLU A 150 11.00 16.21 -23.37
N ILE A 151 10.46 16.67 -24.50
CA ILE A 151 9.12 16.27 -24.97
C ILE A 151 9.23 15.88 -26.44
N LYS A 152 8.91 14.62 -26.74
CA LYS A 152 8.99 14.05 -28.09
C LYS A 152 7.62 13.54 -28.50
N GLN A 153 7.10 14.00 -29.63
CA GLN A 153 5.86 13.43 -30.18
C GLN A 153 6.11 11.98 -30.62
N VAL A 154 5.22 11.09 -30.21
CA VAL A 154 5.26 9.65 -30.52
C VAL A 154 3.88 9.18 -30.98
N THR A 155 3.84 8.06 -31.70
CA THR A 155 2.60 7.35 -31.99
C THR A 155 2.62 6.05 -31.21
N LEU A 156 1.71 5.90 -30.26
CA LEU A 156 1.57 4.71 -29.43
C LEU A 156 0.24 4.03 -29.70
N VAL A 157 0.30 2.74 -30.05
CA VAL A 157 -0.86 1.91 -30.41
C VAL A 157 -1.79 2.62 -31.42
N GLY A 158 -1.19 3.20 -32.45
CA GLY A 158 -1.90 3.88 -33.54
C GLY A 158 -2.48 5.26 -33.21
N ALA A 159 -2.19 5.84 -32.04
CA ALA A 159 -2.69 7.15 -31.64
C ALA A 159 -1.56 8.11 -31.16
N PRO A 160 -1.62 9.41 -31.50
CA PRO A 160 -0.56 10.37 -31.16
C PRO A 160 -0.50 10.65 -29.65
N SER A 161 0.70 10.79 -29.12
CA SER A 161 1.00 11.11 -27.73
C SER A 161 2.36 11.84 -27.64
N TYR A 162 2.81 12.09 -26.42
CA TYR A 162 4.17 12.55 -26.15
C TYR A 162 4.88 11.58 -25.21
N GLU A 163 6.13 11.24 -25.54
CA GLU A 163 7.09 10.74 -24.57
C GLU A 163 7.66 11.98 -23.86
N VAL A 164 7.64 11.99 -22.53
CA VAL A 164 8.01 13.16 -21.73
C VAL A 164 9.02 12.81 -20.66
N LYS A 165 9.91 13.76 -20.37
CA LYS A 165 10.78 13.74 -19.20
C LYS A 165 10.85 15.13 -18.60
N GLN A 166 10.48 15.25 -17.32
CA GLN A 166 10.60 16.49 -16.55
C GLN A 166 11.75 16.35 -15.55
N SER A 167 12.66 17.32 -15.52
CA SER A 167 13.87 17.27 -14.68
C SER A 167 13.94 18.41 -13.68
N PHE A 168 14.46 18.12 -12.48
CA PHE A 168 14.61 19.03 -11.36
C PHE A 168 16.03 18.97 -10.78
N LYS A 169 16.49 20.09 -10.23
CA LYS A 169 17.72 20.15 -9.43
C LYS A 169 17.36 20.24 -7.96
N LEU A 170 17.74 19.20 -7.22
CA LEU A 170 17.51 19.07 -5.79
C LEU A 170 18.65 19.69 -4.99
N ALA A 171 18.42 19.98 -3.71
CA ALA A 171 19.49 20.35 -2.79
C ALA A 171 20.30 19.12 -2.36
N ASP A 172 21.59 19.29 -2.06
CA ASP A 172 22.49 18.17 -1.76
C ASP A 172 22.09 17.38 -0.51
N ASP A 173 21.52 18.07 0.49
CA ASP A 173 21.04 17.56 1.77
C ASP A 173 19.52 17.26 1.78
N GLU A 174 18.86 17.28 0.63
CA GLU A 174 17.44 16.97 0.51
C GLU A 174 17.22 15.46 0.49
N SER A 175 16.11 15.01 1.09
CA SER A 175 15.63 13.61 1.05
C SER A 175 14.21 13.55 0.48
N LEU A 176 13.89 12.45 -0.19
CA LEU A 176 12.64 12.25 -0.92
C LEU A 176 11.90 11.00 -0.45
N TYR A 177 10.57 11.12 -0.31
CA TYR A 177 9.66 10.08 0.17
C TYR A 177 8.40 10.04 -0.70
N GLY A 178 7.54 9.05 -0.51
CA GLY A 178 6.29 8.88 -1.26
C GLY A 178 6.37 7.76 -2.27
N LEU A 179 5.93 7.99 -3.51
CA LEU A 179 5.88 7.03 -4.64
C LEU A 179 5.05 5.73 -4.43
N GLY A 180 4.79 5.31 -3.19
CA GLY A 180 4.04 4.11 -2.85
C GLY A 180 4.93 3.01 -2.28
N GLN A 181 4.70 1.75 -2.68
CA GLN A 181 5.40 0.58 -2.16
C GLN A 181 5.98 -0.24 -3.31
N TYR A 182 7.17 -0.80 -3.14
CA TYR A 182 7.86 -1.62 -4.14
C TYR A 182 8.54 -2.83 -3.51
N ARG A 183 9.10 -3.73 -4.33
CA ARG A 183 9.82 -4.95 -3.92
C ARG A 183 11.16 -4.71 -3.18
N ARG A 184 11.46 -3.45 -2.85
CA ARG A 184 12.70 -3.03 -2.18
C ARG A 184 12.32 -2.08 -1.05
N ALA A 185 13.07 -2.14 0.05
CA ALA A 185 12.89 -1.29 1.22
C ALA A 185 13.37 0.16 0.99
N TYR A 186 12.85 0.85 -0.03
CA TYR A 186 13.14 2.26 -0.21
C TYR A 186 12.60 3.05 0.99
N MET A 187 13.49 3.75 1.70
CA MET A 187 13.08 4.74 2.69
C MET A 187 13.28 6.15 2.14
N ASP A 188 14.49 6.48 1.68
CA ASP A 188 14.82 7.74 0.99
C ASP A 188 15.10 7.44 -0.48
N TYR A 189 14.39 8.10 -1.40
CA TYR A 189 14.51 7.90 -2.85
C TYR A 189 15.69 8.65 -3.49
N ARG A 190 16.49 9.38 -2.71
CA ARG A 190 17.69 10.04 -3.24
C ARG A 190 18.69 9.03 -3.77
N GLY A 191 19.15 9.23 -5.00
CA GLY A 191 20.08 8.33 -5.68
C GLY A 191 19.44 7.05 -6.24
N GLU A 192 18.11 6.94 -6.20
CA GLU A 192 17.40 5.73 -6.61
C GLU A 192 16.77 5.86 -8.00
N GLU A 193 16.53 4.71 -8.62
CA GLU A 193 15.73 4.55 -9.84
C GLU A 193 14.54 3.63 -9.52
N VAL A 194 13.33 4.09 -9.83
CA VAL A 194 12.08 3.40 -9.46
C VAL A 194 11.13 3.38 -10.64
N LEU A 195 10.79 2.18 -11.10
CA LEU A 195 9.75 1.97 -12.09
C LEU A 195 8.37 2.23 -11.47
N LEU A 196 7.66 3.23 -11.98
CA LEU A 196 6.33 3.59 -11.54
C LEU A 196 5.30 2.72 -12.28
N SER A 197 5.14 1.49 -11.80
CA SER A 197 4.23 0.47 -12.34
C SER A 197 3.48 -0.23 -11.22
N GLN A 198 2.21 -0.60 -11.47
CA GLN A 198 1.48 -1.53 -10.61
C GLN A 198 2.06 -2.95 -10.74
N SER A 199 2.04 -3.72 -9.64
CA SER A 199 2.29 -5.16 -9.61
C SER A 199 1.66 -5.75 -8.33
N ASN A 200 1.56 -7.08 -8.21
CA ASN A 200 0.95 -7.73 -7.03
C ASN A 200 1.51 -7.15 -5.70
N ILE A 201 2.83 -7.09 -5.55
CA ILE A 201 3.51 -6.56 -4.34
C ILE A 201 4.02 -5.11 -4.51
N GLY A 202 3.51 -4.38 -5.50
CA GLY A 202 3.92 -3.01 -5.83
C GLY A 202 2.74 -2.06 -6.03
N ILE A 203 2.70 -1.00 -5.21
CA ILE A 203 1.69 0.06 -5.25
C ILE A 203 2.35 1.32 -5.81
N CYS A 204 1.88 1.80 -6.95
CA CYS A 204 2.37 3.03 -7.58
C CYS A 204 1.47 4.23 -7.26
N VAL A 205 1.98 5.19 -6.50
CA VAL A 205 1.32 6.48 -6.22
C VAL A 205 2.29 7.60 -6.59
N PRO A 206 2.20 8.22 -7.79
CA PRO A 206 3.22 9.11 -8.33
C PRO A 206 3.19 10.51 -7.69
N PHE A 207 3.41 10.56 -6.37
CA PHE A 207 3.56 11.75 -5.53
C PHE A 207 4.83 11.65 -4.70
N LEU A 208 5.69 12.66 -4.82
CA LEU A 208 6.92 12.81 -4.05
C LEU A 208 6.74 13.84 -2.95
N LEU A 209 7.34 13.58 -1.80
CA LEU A 209 7.38 14.45 -0.62
C LEU A 209 8.84 14.72 -0.24
N SER A 210 9.18 15.99 0.00
CA SER A 210 10.53 16.43 0.30
C SER A 210 10.68 16.97 1.73
N THR A 211 11.87 16.77 2.33
CA THR A 211 12.28 17.42 3.59
C THR A 211 12.31 18.95 3.51
N ARG A 212 12.33 19.53 2.30
CA ARG A 212 12.18 20.97 2.05
C ARG A 212 10.73 21.48 2.18
N ARG A 213 9.80 20.59 2.55
CA ARG A 213 8.36 20.84 2.76
C ARG A 213 7.66 21.31 1.47
N TYR A 214 7.97 20.61 0.38
CA TYR A 214 7.17 20.61 -0.84
C TYR A 214 6.90 19.17 -1.29
N GLY A 215 5.95 19.01 -2.21
CA GLY A 215 5.72 17.76 -2.92
C GLY A 215 5.45 17.98 -4.40
N VAL A 216 5.66 16.95 -5.20
CA VAL A 216 5.40 16.93 -6.65
C VAL A 216 4.45 15.80 -6.95
N LEU A 217 3.25 16.13 -7.43
CA LEU A 217 2.31 15.18 -8.00
C LEU A 217 2.50 15.12 -9.51
N TRP A 218 2.76 13.93 -10.05
CA TRP A 218 2.87 13.67 -11.49
C TRP A 218 1.53 13.15 -12.02
N ASP A 219 0.80 13.98 -12.77
CA ASP A 219 -0.55 13.66 -13.27
C ASP A 219 -0.50 13.03 -14.67
N VAL A 220 0.26 11.93 -14.77
CA VAL A 220 0.44 11.12 -15.98
C VAL A 220 0.23 9.65 -15.63
N TYR A 221 -0.54 8.93 -16.47
CA TYR A 221 -1.11 7.63 -16.10
C TYR A 221 -0.40 6.42 -16.71
N SER A 222 0.45 6.65 -17.71
CA SER A 222 1.22 5.60 -18.36
C SER A 222 2.37 5.10 -17.48
N LYS A 223 3.05 4.05 -17.93
CA LYS A 223 4.31 3.60 -17.34
C LYS A 223 5.28 4.78 -17.25
N SER A 224 5.75 5.01 -16.04
CA SER A 224 6.64 6.13 -15.74
C SER A 224 7.89 5.63 -15.01
N LEU A 225 8.94 6.45 -14.97
CA LEU A 225 10.19 6.16 -14.29
C LEU A 225 10.58 7.38 -13.45
N PHE A 226 10.77 7.17 -12.16
CA PHE A 226 11.49 8.10 -11.30
C PHE A 226 12.97 7.75 -11.32
N ARG A 227 13.83 8.75 -11.42
CA ARG A 227 15.28 8.58 -11.29
C ARG A 227 15.90 9.79 -10.64
N ASP A 228 16.78 9.58 -9.67
CA ASP A 228 17.64 10.62 -9.10
C ASP A 228 19.10 10.17 -9.16
N ASP A 229 19.95 10.99 -9.78
CA ASP A 229 21.39 10.75 -9.86
C ASP A 229 22.18 12.08 -9.76
N ALA A 230 23.48 12.04 -10.01
CA ALA A 230 24.34 13.23 -9.96
C ALA A 230 23.90 14.37 -10.91
N SER A 231 23.06 14.08 -11.91
CA SER A 231 22.52 15.06 -12.86
C SER A 231 21.20 15.70 -12.42
N GLY A 232 20.65 15.26 -11.28
CA GLY A 232 19.38 15.68 -10.69
C GLY A 232 18.29 14.61 -10.75
N MET A 233 17.09 15.01 -10.34
CA MET A 233 15.90 14.16 -10.34
C MET A 233 15.16 14.30 -11.66
N SER A 234 14.60 13.20 -12.17
CA SER A 234 13.71 13.21 -13.33
C SER A 234 12.52 12.27 -13.18
N LEU A 235 11.42 12.67 -13.80
CA LEU A 235 10.21 11.87 -14.00
C LEU A 235 10.03 11.71 -15.51
N TRP A 236 10.13 10.47 -16.00
CA TRP A 236 9.86 10.11 -17.39
C TRP A 236 8.54 9.36 -17.50
N ALA A 237 7.85 9.49 -18.63
CA ALA A 237 6.66 8.71 -18.97
C ALA A 237 6.65 8.34 -20.46
N GLU A 238 6.26 7.10 -20.75
CA GLU A 238 6.21 6.61 -22.14
C GLU A 238 5.11 7.30 -22.96
N SER A 239 4.02 7.73 -22.30
CA SER A 239 2.86 8.34 -22.95
C SER A 239 2.19 9.39 -22.07
N ALA A 240 2.21 10.64 -22.51
CA ALA A 240 1.54 11.76 -21.88
C ALA A 240 0.81 12.59 -22.96
N PRO A 241 -0.44 12.25 -23.31
CA PRO A 241 -1.13 12.88 -24.43
C PRO A 241 -1.41 14.38 -24.21
N ALA A 242 -1.31 14.88 -22.98
CA ALA A 242 -1.40 16.31 -22.65
C ALA A 242 -0.03 17.03 -22.59
N GLY A 243 1.07 16.32 -22.85
CA GLY A 243 2.42 16.80 -22.56
C GLY A 243 2.78 16.60 -21.09
N VAL A 244 3.72 17.40 -20.58
CA VAL A 244 4.07 17.41 -19.15
C VAL A 244 2.89 17.96 -18.35
N ASP A 245 2.51 17.30 -17.25
CA ASP A 245 1.51 17.77 -16.30
C ASP A 245 1.91 17.37 -14.87
N TYR A 246 2.25 18.36 -14.05
CA TYR A 246 2.57 18.14 -12.65
C TYR A 246 2.04 19.26 -11.76
N TYR A 247 1.87 18.95 -10.49
CA TYR A 247 1.51 19.93 -9.47
C TYR A 247 2.64 20.00 -8.45
N LEU A 248 3.04 21.22 -8.08
CA LEU A 248 3.88 21.47 -6.93
C LEU A 248 3.02 21.96 -5.77
N LEU A 249 3.19 21.31 -4.62
CA LEU A 249 2.45 21.59 -3.40
C LEU A 249 3.44 22.03 -2.32
N ALA A 250 3.27 23.21 -1.76
CA ALA A 250 4.11 23.74 -0.69
C ALA A 250 3.34 23.76 0.64
N GLY A 251 4.04 23.51 1.73
CA GLY A 251 3.50 23.59 3.08
C GLY A 251 4.54 24.07 4.09
N ASP A 252 4.06 24.54 5.24
CA ASP A 252 4.95 24.95 6.34
C ASP A 252 5.61 23.74 7.01
N THR A 253 4.89 22.61 7.04
CA THR A 253 5.34 21.30 7.53
C THR A 253 5.17 20.24 6.43
N MET A 254 5.80 19.07 6.62
CA MET A 254 5.59 17.94 5.70
C MET A 254 4.14 17.42 5.75
N ASP A 255 3.48 17.42 6.92
CA ASP A 255 2.03 17.16 7.00
C ASP A 255 1.22 18.20 6.22
N GLY A 256 1.62 19.47 6.22
CA GLY A 256 0.96 20.52 5.44
C GLY A 256 1.00 20.24 3.94
N VAL A 257 2.07 19.63 3.44
CA VAL A 257 2.18 19.18 2.04
C VAL A 257 1.21 18.01 1.77
N ILE A 258 1.11 17.03 2.67
CA ILE A 258 0.15 15.93 2.54
C ILE A 258 -1.30 16.45 2.63
N ALA A 259 -1.58 17.42 3.50
CA ALA A 259 -2.88 18.06 3.57
C ALA A 259 -3.22 18.80 2.28
N ALA A 260 -2.25 19.48 1.65
CA ALA A 260 -2.41 20.07 0.33
C ALA A 260 -2.71 19.00 -0.74
N TYR A 261 -2.06 17.83 -0.68
CA TYR A 261 -2.36 16.69 -1.55
C TYR A 261 -3.82 16.22 -1.38
N ARG A 262 -4.31 16.12 -0.14
CA ARG A 262 -5.70 15.73 0.16
C ARG A 262 -6.71 16.79 -0.29
N ASN A 263 -6.35 18.07 -0.21
CA ASN A 263 -7.17 19.14 -0.77
C ASN A 263 -7.26 19.04 -2.30
N LEU A 264 -6.14 18.72 -2.96
CA LEU A 264 -6.06 18.59 -4.41
C LEU A 264 -6.81 17.35 -4.95
N THR A 265 -6.66 16.21 -4.27
CA THR A 265 -7.06 14.88 -4.77
C THR A 265 -8.27 14.27 -4.06
N GLY A 266 -8.78 14.90 -3.00
CA GLY A 266 -9.91 14.46 -2.19
C GLY A 266 -9.52 13.94 -0.80
N ALA A 267 -10.34 14.26 0.20
CA ALA A 267 -10.15 13.79 1.57
C ALA A 267 -10.35 12.27 1.69
N ALA A 268 -9.63 11.63 2.60
CA ALA A 268 -9.85 10.22 2.94
C ALA A 268 -11.07 10.11 3.89
N PRO A 269 -12.14 9.39 3.54
CA PRO A 269 -13.29 9.26 4.43
C PRO A 269 -12.96 8.48 5.70
N MET A 270 -13.78 8.64 6.74
CA MET A 270 -13.69 7.79 7.93
C MET A 270 -14.14 6.37 7.59
N TYR A 271 -13.47 5.37 8.16
CA TYR A 271 -13.99 4.01 8.22
C TYR A 271 -14.89 3.80 9.45
N ALA A 272 -15.68 2.73 9.44
CA ALA A 272 -16.41 2.29 10.62
C ALA A 272 -15.42 1.96 11.74
N ARG A 273 -15.80 2.15 13.00
CA ARG A 273 -14.90 1.92 14.14
C ARG A 273 -14.37 0.49 14.19
N SER A 274 -15.21 -0.49 13.81
CA SER A 274 -14.83 -1.91 13.73
C SER A 274 -13.66 -2.15 12.77
N ALA A 275 -13.48 -1.33 11.73
CA ALA A 275 -12.37 -1.46 10.80
C ALA A 275 -11.00 -1.24 11.46
N PHE A 276 -10.95 -0.51 12.58
CA PHE A 276 -9.72 -0.28 13.33
C PHE A 276 -9.44 -1.39 14.36
N GLY A 277 -10.33 -2.36 14.54
CA GLY A 277 -10.10 -3.58 15.30
C GLY A 277 -9.29 -4.64 14.54
N LEU A 278 -9.37 -5.90 14.98
CA LEU A 278 -8.72 -7.02 14.30
C LEU A 278 -9.57 -7.52 13.12
N TRP A 279 -8.90 -7.77 11.99
CA TRP A 279 -9.40 -8.52 10.86
C TRP A 279 -8.76 -9.90 10.81
N MET A 280 -9.57 -10.96 10.94
CA MET A 280 -9.12 -12.32 10.70
C MET A 280 -9.50 -12.73 9.27
N SER A 281 -8.53 -13.25 8.53
CA SER A 281 -8.69 -13.72 7.16
C SER A 281 -7.86 -14.97 6.93
N LYS A 282 -8.24 -15.75 5.93
CA LYS A 282 -7.50 -16.91 5.45
C LYS A 282 -7.72 -17.06 3.95
N GLU A 283 -6.71 -17.53 3.23
CA GLU A 283 -6.85 -18.17 1.91
C GLU A 283 -6.93 -19.69 2.15
N ARG A 284 -8.10 -20.32 2.19
CA ARG A 284 -9.44 -19.72 2.25
C ARG A 284 -10.38 -20.48 3.18
N TYR A 285 -11.36 -19.78 3.78
CA TYR A 285 -12.49 -20.45 4.43
C TYR A 285 -13.40 -21.07 3.37
N GLN A 286 -13.62 -22.39 3.48
CA GLN A 286 -14.24 -23.16 2.40
C GLN A 286 -15.76 -23.19 2.46
N THR A 287 -16.34 -23.10 3.66
CA THR A 287 -17.77 -23.25 3.93
C THR A 287 -18.26 -22.22 4.96
N GLN A 288 -19.57 -21.96 4.92
CA GLN A 288 -20.30 -21.15 5.90
C GLN A 288 -20.05 -21.60 7.34
N ASP A 289 -20.13 -22.91 7.61
CA ASP A 289 -19.95 -23.45 8.95
C ASP A 289 -18.54 -23.21 9.48
N ARG A 290 -17.51 -23.39 8.64
CA ARG A 290 -16.12 -23.14 9.03
C ARG A 290 -15.90 -21.67 9.39
N LEU A 291 -16.45 -20.76 8.59
CA LEU A 291 -16.35 -19.31 8.86
C LEU A 291 -16.98 -18.94 10.22
N ILE A 292 -18.17 -19.48 10.52
CA ILE A 292 -18.84 -19.27 11.81
C ILE A 292 -18.08 -19.92 12.98
N GLU A 293 -17.53 -21.13 12.78
CA GLU A 293 -16.76 -21.87 13.78
C GLU A 293 -15.53 -21.08 14.24
N VAL A 294 -14.78 -20.50 13.30
CA VAL A 294 -13.60 -19.67 13.59
C VAL A 294 -13.98 -18.54 14.53
N VAL A 295 -15.02 -17.78 14.20
CA VAL A 295 -15.48 -16.66 15.03
C VAL A 295 -15.94 -17.13 16.41
N LYS A 296 -16.67 -18.25 16.49
CA LYS A 296 -17.07 -18.84 17.79
C LYS A 296 -15.85 -19.19 18.65
N ASN A 297 -14.77 -19.68 18.04
CA ASN A 297 -13.53 -19.96 18.76
C ASN A 297 -12.87 -18.68 19.29
N PHE A 298 -12.83 -17.58 18.53
CA PHE A 298 -12.38 -16.27 19.05
C PHE A 298 -13.21 -15.81 20.25
N ARG A 299 -14.55 -15.87 20.15
CA ARG A 299 -15.46 -15.47 21.24
C ARG A 299 -15.30 -16.35 22.47
N LYS A 300 -15.17 -17.66 22.30
CA LYS A 300 -14.90 -18.61 23.40
C LYS A 300 -13.56 -18.34 24.08
N ASP A 301 -12.54 -18.00 23.29
CA ASP A 301 -11.20 -17.68 23.77
C ASP A 301 -11.12 -16.32 24.48
N GLY A 302 -12.13 -15.45 24.25
CA GLY A 302 -12.13 -14.05 24.66
C GLY A 302 -11.11 -13.21 23.88
N PHE A 303 -10.60 -13.71 22.75
CA PHE A 303 -9.63 -12.99 21.91
C PHE A 303 -10.38 -11.95 21.07
N PRO A 304 -9.97 -10.67 21.08
CA PRO A 304 -10.71 -9.62 20.39
C PRO A 304 -10.79 -9.84 18.87
N LEU A 305 -11.97 -9.66 18.26
CA LEU A 305 -12.17 -9.76 16.80
C LEU A 305 -13.34 -8.89 16.36
N ASP A 306 -13.15 -8.05 15.34
CA ASP A 306 -14.18 -7.17 14.78
C ASP A 306 -14.63 -7.57 13.37
N ASN A 307 -13.74 -8.16 12.56
CA ASN A 307 -14.04 -8.44 11.17
C ASN A 307 -13.53 -9.84 10.76
N ILE A 308 -14.36 -10.58 10.04
CA ILE A 308 -14.02 -11.86 9.41
C ILE A 308 -14.07 -11.70 7.88
N VAL A 309 -13.11 -12.29 7.19
CA VAL A 309 -13.00 -12.17 5.72
C VAL A 309 -13.26 -13.52 5.07
N GLN A 310 -14.22 -13.53 4.15
CA GLN A 310 -14.42 -14.62 3.19
C GLN A 310 -13.63 -14.32 1.93
N ASP A 311 -12.60 -15.13 1.68
CA ASP A 311 -11.76 -15.05 0.48
C ASP A 311 -12.46 -15.67 -0.77
N TRP A 312 -11.74 -15.74 -1.90
CA TRP A 312 -12.16 -16.19 -3.22
C TRP A 312 -12.81 -17.57 -3.23
N GLN A 313 -13.43 -17.90 -4.36
CA GLN A 313 -14.17 -19.14 -4.57
C GLN A 313 -15.31 -19.36 -3.57
N TYR A 314 -16.01 -18.38 -2.99
CA TYR A 314 -17.31 -18.66 -2.33
C TYR A 314 -18.43 -18.90 -3.37
N TRP A 315 -18.22 -18.42 -4.60
CA TRP A 315 -19.10 -18.62 -5.77
C TRP A 315 -19.08 -20.04 -6.34
N GLY A 316 -18.03 -20.82 -6.08
CA GLY A 316 -17.85 -22.17 -6.62
C GLY A 316 -16.39 -22.39 -7.04
N GLY A 317 -15.98 -23.66 -7.13
CA GLY A 317 -14.70 -24.03 -7.74
C GLY A 317 -14.75 -24.09 -9.28
N ASN A 318 -15.93 -23.89 -9.89
CA ASN A 318 -16.03 -23.82 -11.35
C ASN A 318 -15.58 -22.43 -11.83
N ASP A 319 -14.50 -22.43 -12.62
CA ASP A 319 -13.91 -21.22 -13.17
C ASP A 319 -14.86 -20.33 -13.96
N GLY A 320 -15.92 -20.90 -14.55
CA GLY A 320 -16.92 -20.13 -15.28
C GLY A 320 -17.76 -19.20 -14.40
N THR A 321 -17.82 -19.46 -13.09
CA THR A 321 -18.56 -18.66 -12.10
C THR A 321 -17.69 -17.65 -11.33
N TRP A 322 -16.42 -17.50 -11.73
CA TRP A 322 -15.44 -16.64 -11.08
C TRP A 322 -15.95 -15.22 -10.82
N SER A 323 -15.86 -14.74 -9.57
CA SER A 323 -16.29 -13.39 -9.18
C SER A 323 -17.73 -13.05 -9.63
N GLY A 324 -18.62 -14.06 -9.67
CA GLY A 324 -19.99 -13.87 -10.14
C GLY A 324 -20.91 -13.13 -9.17
N MET A 325 -20.42 -12.79 -7.96
CA MET A 325 -21.21 -12.26 -6.85
C MET A 325 -22.37 -13.20 -6.48
N THR A 326 -22.15 -14.50 -6.60
CA THR A 326 -23.12 -15.55 -6.25
C THR A 326 -22.51 -16.46 -5.19
N TRP A 327 -23.36 -17.23 -4.49
CA TRP A 327 -22.94 -18.13 -3.43
C TRP A 327 -23.19 -19.58 -3.86
N ASP A 328 -22.17 -20.42 -3.75
CA ASP A 328 -22.29 -21.86 -3.96
C ASP A 328 -23.20 -22.46 -2.89
N LYS A 329 -24.38 -22.96 -3.27
CA LYS A 329 -25.39 -23.43 -2.32
C LYS A 329 -24.98 -24.67 -1.51
N THR A 330 -23.97 -25.41 -1.96
CA THR A 330 -23.46 -26.58 -1.22
C THR A 330 -22.57 -26.13 -0.08
N ARG A 331 -21.75 -25.10 -0.29
CA ARG A 331 -20.79 -24.59 0.72
C ARG A 331 -21.33 -23.45 1.56
N TYR A 332 -22.28 -22.69 1.00
CA TYR A 332 -22.98 -21.55 1.62
C TYR A 332 -24.48 -21.71 1.39
N PRO A 333 -25.13 -22.66 2.08
CA PRO A 333 -26.56 -22.94 1.89
C PRO A 333 -27.48 -21.81 2.34
N ASP A 334 -27.04 -20.95 3.28
CA ASP A 334 -27.82 -19.82 3.78
C ASP A 334 -26.91 -18.62 4.12
N PRO A 335 -26.40 -17.88 3.10
CA PRO A 335 -25.47 -16.78 3.32
C PRO A 335 -26.12 -15.59 4.06
N VAL A 336 -27.45 -15.42 3.96
CA VAL A 336 -28.18 -14.40 4.73
C VAL A 336 -28.23 -14.77 6.21
N GLY A 337 -28.55 -16.03 6.52
CA GLY A 337 -28.49 -16.54 7.90
C GLY A 337 -27.08 -16.54 8.48
N MET A 338 -26.06 -16.79 7.65
CA MET A 338 -24.65 -16.64 8.02
C MET A 338 -24.32 -15.21 8.44
N ALA A 339 -24.60 -14.22 7.58
CA ALA A 339 -24.35 -12.81 7.88
C ALA A 339 -25.08 -12.37 9.16
N ARG A 340 -26.36 -12.75 9.30
CA ARG A 340 -27.14 -12.48 10.52
C ARG A 340 -26.50 -13.09 11.77
N THR A 341 -26.01 -14.33 11.69
CA THR A 341 -25.34 -14.99 12.82
C THR A 341 -24.06 -14.26 13.22
N LEU A 342 -23.25 -13.84 12.23
CA LEU A 342 -22.03 -13.07 12.45
C LEU A 342 -22.34 -11.72 13.12
N HIS A 343 -23.35 -11.00 12.64
CA HIS A 343 -23.72 -9.68 13.15
C HIS A 343 -24.37 -9.74 14.54
N ASP A 344 -25.46 -10.50 14.66
CA ASP A 344 -26.38 -10.39 15.79
C ASP A 344 -25.91 -11.22 16.99
N SER A 345 -25.34 -12.39 16.73
CA SER A 345 -24.92 -13.34 17.79
C SER A 345 -23.44 -13.27 18.11
N LEU A 346 -22.62 -12.89 17.14
CA LEU A 346 -21.17 -12.91 17.28
C LEU A 346 -20.52 -11.52 17.18
N HIS A 347 -21.27 -10.47 16.85
CA HIS A 347 -20.79 -9.08 16.80
C HIS A 347 -19.51 -8.90 15.96
N VAL A 348 -19.49 -9.46 14.75
CA VAL A 348 -18.39 -9.34 13.78
C VAL A 348 -18.93 -8.90 12.43
N LYS A 349 -18.19 -8.06 11.70
CA LYS A 349 -18.50 -7.67 10.33
C LYS A 349 -17.96 -8.69 9.33
N LEU A 350 -18.64 -8.82 8.19
CA LEU A 350 -18.24 -9.72 7.11
C LEU A 350 -17.67 -8.93 5.93
N MET A 351 -16.49 -9.31 5.48
CA MET A 351 -15.93 -8.88 4.20
C MET A 351 -15.89 -10.03 3.20
N CYS A 352 -16.13 -9.75 1.92
CA CYS A 352 -16.03 -10.77 0.87
C CYS A 352 -15.11 -10.34 -0.28
N SER A 353 -14.34 -11.30 -0.78
CA SER A 353 -13.48 -11.15 -1.97
C SER A 353 -14.32 -10.91 -3.24
N ILE A 354 -13.84 -10.02 -4.10
CA ILE A 354 -14.35 -9.70 -5.42
C ILE A 354 -13.18 -9.42 -6.34
N TRP A 355 -13.32 -9.69 -7.64
CA TRP A 355 -12.25 -9.57 -8.62
C TRP A 355 -12.75 -8.83 -9.86
N PRO A 356 -11.92 -8.00 -10.51
CA PRO A 356 -12.27 -7.33 -11.76
C PRO A 356 -12.35 -8.30 -12.94
N THR A 357 -11.82 -9.50 -12.80
CA THR A 357 -12.04 -10.59 -13.73
C THR A 357 -13.34 -11.29 -13.39
N VAL A 358 -14.23 -11.44 -14.36
CA VAL A 358 -15.56 -12.04 -14.18
C VAL A 358 -15.69 -13.26 -15.08
N GLY A 359 -16.11 -14.39 -14.51
CA GLY A 359 -16.31 -15.68 -15.18
C GLY A 359 -17.43 -15.64 -16.23
N ASN A 360 -17.21 -16.32 -17.35
CA ASN A 360 -18.07 -16.30 -18.54
C ASN A 360 -19.49 -16.83 -18.33
N ASP A 361 -19.73 -17.66 -17.32
CA ASP A 361 -21.03 -18.32 -17.12
C ASP A 361 -21.95 -17.50 -16.18
N THR A 362 -21.56 -16.28 -15.81
CA THR A 362 -22.28 -15.44 -14.84
C THR A 362 -23.26 -14.47 -15.53
N GLU A 363 -24.38 -14.15 -14.86
CA GLU A 363 -25.32 -13.12 -15.32
C GLU A 363 -24.62 -11.76 -15.52
N LEU A 364 -23.70 -11.43 -14.62
CA LEU A 364 -22.85 -10.23 -14.70
C LEU A 364 -22.02 -10.21 -15.98
N ALA A 365 -21.33 -11.30 -16.31
CA ALA A 365 -20.55 -11.41 -17.53
C ALA A 365 -21.41 -11.24 -18.79
N HIS A 366 -22.57 -11.89 -18.84
CA HIS A 366 -23.48 -11.78 -19.98
C HIS A 366 -23.98 -10.34 -20.19
N GLU A 367 -24.30 -9.61 -19.12
CA GLU A 367 -24.75 -8.21 -19.21
C GLU A 367 -23.62 -7.27 -19.65
N LEU A 368 -22.39 -7.49 -19.16
CA LEU A 368 -21.21 -6.75 -19.60
C LEU A 368 -20.86 -7.05 -21.08
N ASP A 369 -20.94 -8.31 -21.51
CA ASP A 369 -20.65 -8.72 -22.89
C ASP A 369 -21.64 -8.16 -23.89
N ALA A 370 -22.93 -8.10 -23.53
CA ALA A 370 -23.96 -7.49 -24.36
C ALA A 370 -23.67 -6.00 -24.68
N LYS A 371 -22.75 -5.38 -23.94
CA LYS A 371 -22.30 -4.00 -24.11
C LYS A 371 -20.84 -3.87 -24.54
N GLY A 372 -20.12 -4.98 -24.71
CA GLY A 372 -18.69 -4.98 -25.05
C GLY A 372 -17.79 -4.49 -23.92
N PHE A 373 -18.18 -4.66 -22.65
CA PHE A 373 -17.44 -4.16 -21.49
C PHE A 373 -16.54 -5.22 -20.82
N ARG A 374 -16.11 -6.26 -21.54
CA ARG A 374 -15.08 -7.20 -21.07
C ARG A 374 -13.99 -7.37 -22.12
N HIS A 375 -12.76 -7.57 -21.65
CA HIS A 375 -11.56 -7.63 -22.47
C HIS A 375 -10.90 -9.01 -22.43
N GLU A 376 -10.37 -9.45 -23.56
CA GLU A 376 -9.38 -10.54 -23.65
C GLU A 376 -8.00 -10.02 -23.22
N PRO A 377 -7.07 -10.89 -22.77
CA PRO A 377 -7.18 -12.34 -22.67
C PRO A 377 -7.91 -12.83 -21.43
N LEU A 378 -8.16 -14.13 -21.39
CA LEU A 378 -8.69 -14.83 -20.22
C LEU A 378 -7.72 -14.75 -19.04
N HIS A 379 -8.29 -14.66 -17.83
CA HIS A 379 -7.56 -14.74 -16.58
C HIS A 379 -6.84 -16.08 -16.43
N TRP A 380 -5.64 -16.07 -15.88
CA TRP A 380 -4.73 -17.22 -15.89
C TRP A 380 -5.11 -18.38 -14.97
N ILE A 381 -5.66 -18.08 -13.79
CA ILE A 381 -6.17 -19.12 -12.87
C ILE A 381 -7.47 -19.69 -13.42
N SER A 382 -8.51 -18.86 -13.48
CA SER A 382 -9.83 -19.23 -14.02
C SER A 382 -9.79 -19.83 -15.43
N LYS A 383 -8.98 -19.29 -16.34
CA LYS A 383 -9.03 -19.63 -17.79
C LYS A 383 -10.43 -19.48 -18.42
N LYS A 384 -11.37 -18.84 -17.73
CA LYS A 384 -12.75 -18.58 -18.16
C LYS A 384 -13.28 -17.21 -17.72
N ALA A 385 -12.44 -16.38 -17.11
CA ALA A 385 -12.81 -15.04 -16.65
C ALA A 385 -12.13 -13.96 -17.47
N ARG A 386 -12.77 -12.80 -17.61
CA ARG A 386 -12.27 -11.65 -18.38
C ARG A 386 -12.37 -10.37 -17.57
N VAL A 387 -11.41 -9.47 -17.74
CA VAL A 387 -11.37 -8.16 -17.09
C VAL A 387 -12.55 -7.32 -17.58
N TYR A 388 -13.34 -6.73 -16.69
CA TYR A 388 -14.38 -5.78 -17.08
C TYR A 388 -13.81 -4.36 -17.31
N ASP A 389 -14.47 -3.55 -18.12
CA ASP A 389 -14.01 -2.19 -18.41
C ASP A 389 -14.35 -1.21 -17.27
N ALA A 390 -13.46 -1.09 -16.27
CA ALA A 390 -13.64 -0.13 -15.18
C ALA A 390 -13.62 1.35 -15.61
N TYR A 391 -13.21 1.68 -16.85
CA TYR A 391 -13.21 3.06 -17.35
C TYR A 391 -14.61 3.51 -17.77
N SER A 392 -15.48 2.58 -18.19
CA SER A 392 -16.87 2.86 -18.53
C SER A 392 -17.73 3.10 -17.27
N PRO A 393 -18.39 4.26 -17.11
CA PRO A 393 -19.35 4.49 -16.03
C PRO A 393 -20.51 3.48 -16.03
N GLU A 394 -20.98 3.06 -17.22
CA GLU A 394 -22.05 2.07 -17.36
C GLU A 394 -21.60 0.69 -16.89
N ALA A 395 -20.38 0.26 -17.25
CA ALA A 395 -19.82 -1.01 -16.79
C ALA A 395 -19.65 -1.05 -15.27
N ARG A 396 -19.18 0.04 -14.65
CA ARG A 396 -19.11 0.16 -13.19
C ARG A 396 -20.47 0.07 -12.52
N ALA A 397 -21.50 0.68 -13.11
CA ALA A 397 -22.87 0.58 -12.60
C ALA A 397 -23.43 -0.85 -12.70
N ILE A 398 -23.17 -1.56 -13.81
CA ILE A 398 -23.52 -2.98 -13.97
C ILE A 398 -22.78 -3.82 -12.93
N TYR A 399 -21.47 -3.65 -12.78
CA TYR A 399 -20.68 -4.39 -11.79
C TYR A 399 -21.21 -4.18 -10.37
N PHE A 400 -21.48 -2.92 -9.99
CA PHE A 400 -22.07 -2.60 -8.69
C PHE A 400 -23.47 -3.19 -8.47
N LYS A 401 -24.33 -3.22 -9.50
CA LYS A 401 -25.67 -3.85 -9.42
C LYS A 401 -25.58 -5.29 -8.93
N TYR A 402 -24.64 -6.08 -9.44
CA TYR A 402 -24.45 -7.47 -9.02
C TYR A 402 -23.77 -7.58 -7.65
N ILE A 403 -22.80 -6.72 -7.33
CA ILE A 403 -22.24 -6.62 -5.97
C ILE A 403 -23.35 -6.37 -4.95
N LYS A 404 -24.22 -5.38 -5.21
CA LYS A 404 -25.31 -5.04 -4.29
C LYS A 404 -26.25 -6.23 -4.10
N LYS A 405 -26.76 -6.80 -5.20
CA LYS A 405 -27.70 -7.94 -5.17
C LYS A 405 -27.09 -9.17 -4.49
N GLY A 406 -25.83 -9.47 -4.80
CA GLY A 406 -25.16 -10.70 -4.40
C GLY A 406 -24.51 -10.66 -3.02
N LEU A 407 -24.09 -9.48 -2.56
CA LEU A 407 -23.26 -9.31 -1.36
C LEU A 407 -23.88 -8.33 -0.37
N PHE A 408 -24.09 -7.07 -0.74
CA PHE A 408 -24.60 -6.08 0.23
C PHE A 408 -26.02 -6.40 0.72
N ASP A 409 -26.92 -6.83 -0.18
CA ASP A 409 -28.28 -7.25 0.17
C ASP A 409 -28.32 -8.57 0.96
N VAL A 410 -27.23 -9.34 0.93
CA VAL A 410 -27.03 -10.55 1.74
C VAL A 410 -26.55 -10.24 3.16
N GLY A 411 -25.94 -9.07 3.37
CA GLY A 411 -25.39 -8.64 4.66
C GLY A 411 -23.86 -8.56 4.71
N VAL A 412 -23.16 -8.57 3.57
CA VAL A 412 -21.73 -8.24 3.52
C VAL A 412 -21.54 -6.77 3.88
N ASP A 413 -20.56 -6.44 4.73
CA ASP A 413 -20.31 -5.07 5.20
C ASP A 413 -19.20 -4.35 4.42
N ALA A 414 -18.22 -5.10 3.93
CA ALA A 414 -17.05 -4.56 3.23
C ALA A 414 -16.61 -5.50 2.09
N LEU A 415 -15.83 -4.98 1.16
CA LEU A 415 -15.37 -5.72 -0.01
C LEU A 415 -13.85 -5.83 0.00
N TRP A 416 -13.35 -6.96 -0.48
CA TRP A 416 -11.94 -7.15 -0.78
C TRP A 416 -11.78 -7.31 -2.29
N MET A 417 -11.32 -6.26 -2.96
CA MET A 417 -11.09 -6.24 -4.39
C MET A 417 -9.66 -6.65 -4.75
N ASP A 418 -9.49 -7.90 -5.12
CA ASP A 418 -8.19 -8.45 -5.50
C ASP A 418 -7.93 -8.33 -7.01
N GLY A 419 -6.67 -8.46 -7.45
CA GLY A 419 -6.31 -8.41 -8.88
C GLY A 419 -6.44 -7.04 -9.54
N THR A 420 -6.28 -5.94 -8.81
CA THR A 420 -6.59 -4.57 -9.29
C THR A 420 -5.47 -3.84 -10.04
N GLU A 421 -4.36 -4.52 -10.32
CA GLU A 421 -3.20 -3.96 -11.04
C GLU A 421 -3.46 -3.56 -12.50
N VAL A 422 -4.00 -4.37 -13.43
CA VAL A 422 -4.93 -5.52 -13.33
C VAL A 422 -4.28 -6.87 -13.59
N GLU A 423 -4.70 -7.88 -12.84
CA GLU A 423 -4.31 -9.27 -13.06
C GLU A 423 -5.09 -9.94 -14.21
N SER A 424 -4.37 -10.33 -15.27
CA SER A 424 -4.89 -11.09 -16.42
C SER A 424 -4.06 -12.35 -16.71
N LEU A 425 -2.82 -12.21 -17.18
CA LEU A 425 -1.97 -13.33 -17.67
C LEU A 425 -1.14 -14.07 -16.61
N ASN A 426 -0.36 -13.34 -15.80
CA ASN A 426 0.39 -13.88 -14.66
C ASN A 426 0.94 -12.69 -13.88
N ALA A 427 0.14 -12.11 -13.00
CA ALA A 427 0.58 -10.93 -12.23
C ALA A 427 1.49 -11.29 -11.03
N CYS A 428 1.61 -12.58 -10.70
CA CYS A 428 2.41 -13.05 -9.57
C CYS A 428 3.91 -13.18 -9.89
N SER A 429 4.31 -13.25 -11.16
CA SER A 429 5.70 -13.60 -11.52
C SER A 429 6.66 -12.41 -11.72
N SER A 430 6.23 -11.27 -12.29
CA SER A 430 7.10 -10.07 -12.43
C SER A 430 6.36 -8.78 -12.83
N GLU A 431 7.04 -7.63 -12.70
CA GLU A 431 6.59 -6.33 -13.24
C GLU A 431 6.41 -6.37 -14.77
N ALA A 432 7.28 -7.10 -15.48
CA ALA A 432 7.23 -7.23 -16.93
C ALA A 432 6.00 -8.03 -17.42
N GLU A 433 5.65 -9.12 -16.72
CA GLU A 433 4.44 -9.89 -17.03
C GLU A 433 3.17 -9.10 -16.69
N THR A 434 3.19 -8.32 -15.60
CA THR A 434 2.10 -7.39 -15.29
C THR A 434 1.94 -6.34 -16.40
N GLU A 435 3.05 -5.77 -16.87
CA GLU A 435 3.04 -4.79 -17.96
C GLU A 435 2.44 -5.37 -19.25
N LYS A 436 2.93 -6.55 -19.65
CA LYS A 436 2.41 -7.29 -20.81
C LYS A 436 0.92 -7.58 -20.66
N GLY A 437 0.50 -8.05 -19.48
CA GLY A 437 -0.88 -8.39 -19.16
C GLY A 437 -1.84 -7.20 -19.22
N ILE A 438 -1.39 -6.01 -18.82
CA ILE A 438 -2.20 -4.78 -18.91
C ILE A 438 -2.26 -4.27 -20.36
N LYS A 439 -1.12 -4.21 -21.06
CA LYS A 439 -1.05 -3.64 -22.41
C LYS A 439 -1.82 -4.47 -23.45
N ILE A 440 -1.84 -5.80 -23.31
CA ILE A 440 -2.57 -6.69 -24.23
C ILE A 440 -4.10 -6.55 -24.14
N LEU A 441 -4.65 -5.99 -23.06
CA LEU A 441 -6.09 -5.70 -22.94
C LEU A 441 -6.58 -4.71 -24.00
N GLY A 442 -5.67 -3.95 -24.63
CA GLY A 442 -5.97 -3.07 -25.76
C GLY A 442 -6.71 -1.80 -25.34
N LYS A 443 -7.95 -1.61 -25.81
CA LYS A 443 -8.72 -0.38 -25.59
C LYS A 443 -9.81 -0.54 -24.54
N ASN A 444 -9.86 0.41 -23.61
CA ASN A 444 -10.96 0.67 -22.69
C ASN A 444 -11.75 1.92 -23.11
N ALA A 445 -12.79 2.27 -22.35
CA ALA A 445 -13.67 3.41 -22.62
C ALA A 445 -12.97 4.79 -22.60
N ALA A 446 -11.81 4.94 -21.94
CA ALA A 446 -11.04 6.19 -21.93
C ALA A 446 -9.95 6.23 -23.03
N GLY A 447 -9.53 5.07 -23.54
CA GLY A 447 -8.53 4.91 -24.58
C GLY A 447 -7.71 3.62 -24.40
N ASP A 448 -6.53 3.55 -25.00
CA ASP A 448 -5.66 2.38 -24.87
C ASP A 448 -5.11 2.22 -23.44
N TYR A 449 -5.05 1.00 -22.91
CA TYR A 449 -4.50 0.70 -21.59
C TYR A 449 -3.05 1.17 -21.42
N THR A 450 -2.25 1.25 -22.49
CA THR A 450 -0.90 1.83 -22.45
C THR A 450 -0.91 3.29 -21.94
N ARG A 451 -1.96 4.06 -22.24
CA ARG A 451 -2.09 5.46 -21.82
C ARG A 451 -2.56 5.61 -20.38
N TYR A 452 -3.33 4.64 -19.90
CA TYR A 452 -4.02 4.63 -18.60
C TYR A 452 -3.53 3.49 -17.71
N TYR A 453 -2.26 3.14 -17.88
CA TYR A 453 -1.64 1.93 -17.39
C TYR A 453 -1.81 1.74 -15.87
N ASN A 454 -1.57 2.80 -15.09
CA ASN A 454 -1.54 2.71 -13.63
C ASN A 454 -2.90 3.00 -12.94
N THR A 455 -3.96 3.34 -13.68
CA THR A 455 -5.19 3.94 -13.10
C THR A 455 -6.34 2.99 -12.85
N TYR A 456 -6.20 1.69 -13.14
CA TYR A 456 -7.34 0.79 -13.07
C TYR A 456 -7.93 0.68 -11.66
N SER A 457 -7.09 0.44 -10.64
CA SER A 457 -7.50 0.32 -9.24
C SER A 457 -8.34 1.52 -8.77
N LEU A 458 -7.94 2.73 -9.16
CA LEU A 458 -8.65 3.98 -8.86
C LEU A 458 -10.08 3.99 -9.42
N LEU A 459 -10.28 3.50 -10.64
CA LEU A 459 -11.58 3.55 -11.31
C LEU A 459 -12.50 2.40 -10.91
N THR A 460 -11.97 1.20 -10.68
CA THR A 460 -12.78 0.08 -10.19
C THR A 460 -13.30 0.36 -8.76
N THR A 461 -12.44 0.88 -7.87
CA THR A 461 -12.83 1.26 -6.51
C THR A 461 -13.79 2.46 -6.47
N LYS A 462 -13.64 3.42 -7.41
CA LYS A 462 -14.62 4.49 -7.62
C LYS A 462 -16.04 3.95 -7.81
N GLY A 463 -16.20 2.95 -8.69
CA GLY A 463 -17.51 2.38 -9.01
C GLY A 463 -18.20 1.77 -7.80
N VAL A 464 -17.45 1.04 -6.99
CA VAL A 464 -17.95 0.45 -5.75
C VAL A 464 -18.31 1.51 -4.72
N TYR A 465 -17.43 2.50 -4.50
CA TYR A 465 -17.68 3.58 -3.56
C TYR A 465 -18.93 4.39 -3.91
N GLU A 466 -19.02 4.87 -5.14
CA GLU A 466 -20.15 5.68 -5.60
C GLU A 466 -21.45 4.89 -5.57
N GLY A 467 -21.43 3.61 -5.97
CA GLY A 467 -22.59 2.74 -5.91
C GLY A 467 -23.08 2.50 -4.47
N GLN A 468 -22.18 2.17 -3.54
CA GLN A 468 -22.56 1.91 -2.16
C GLN A 468 -23.07 3.18 -1.49
N ARG A 469 -22.41 4.32 -1.70
CA ARG A 469 -22.86 5.65 -1.25
C ARG A 469 -24.25 6.03 -1.79
N ALA A 470 -24.59 5.60 -3.00
CA ALA A 470 -25.89 5.87 -3.58
C ALA A 470 -27.03 5.01 -2.99
N THR A 471 -26.70 3.93 -2.26
CA THR A 471 -27.68 2.94 -1.79
C THR A 471 -27.67 2.71 -0.28
N SER A 472 -26.70 3.29 0.45
CA SER A 472 -26.54 3.15 1.89
C SER A 472 -25.82 4.36 2.51
N ASP A 473 -26.15 4.70 3.76
CA ASP A 473 -25.42 5.69 4.57
C ASP A 473 -24.29 5.04 5.40
N LYS A 474 -24.13 3.71 5.36
CA LYS A 474 -23.00 3.01 6.01
C LYS A 474 -21.67 3.41 5.37
N ARG A 475 -20.61 3.48 6.17
CA ARG A 475 -19.25 3.75 5.69
C ARG A 475 -18.78 2.66 4.73
N VAL A 476 -18.28 3.08 3.58
CA VAL A 476 -17.66 2.20 2.60
C VAL A 476 -16.29 1.76 3.12
N LEU A 477 -15.93 0.51 2.87
CA LEU A 477 -14.55 0.04 2.94
C LEU A 477 -14.32 -0.99 1.84
N THR A 478 -13.35 -0.71 0.97
CA THR A 478 -12.86 -1.67 -0.02
C THR A 478 -11.37 -1.92 0.20
N LEU A 479 -10.99 -3.12 0.63
CA LEU A 479 -9.59 -3.57 0.64
C LEU A 479 -9.16 -3.82 -0.81
N THR A 480 -8.02 -3.31 -1.29
CA THR A 480 -7.61 -3.36 -2.72
C THR A 480 -6.10 -3.59 -2.89
N ARG A 481 -5.68 -4.42 -3.87
CA ARG A 481 -4.26 -4.87 -3.93
C ARG A 481 -3.32 -3.82 -4.48
N SER A 482 -3.84 -2.95 -5.34
CA SER A 482 -3.14 -1.83 -5.94
C SER A 482 -3.77 -0.51 -5.46
N ALA A 483 -3.05 0.59 -5.66
CA ALA A 483 -3.59 1.92 -5.51
C ALA A 483 -2.95 2.93 -6.47
N PHE A 484 -3.63 4.06 -6.67
CA PHE A 484 -3.11 5.20 -7.42
C PHE A 484 -3.47 6.53 -6.73
N THR A 485 -2.92 7.65 -7.23
CA THR A 485 -3.18 8.99 -6.68
C THR A 485 -4.68 9.27 -6.55
N GLY A 486 -5.08 9.73 -5.37
CA GLY A 486 -6.45 10.16 -5.08
C GLY A 486 -7.40 9.03 -4.69
N GLN A 487 -6.95 7.77 -4.73
CA GLN A 487 -7.77 6.60 -4.41
C GLN A 487 -8.31 6.59 -2.98
N GLN A 488 -7.63 7.26 -2.04
CA GLN A 488 -8.09 7.39 -0.66
C GLN A 488 -9.51 7.98 -0.54
N ARG A 489 -9.94 8.81 -1.50
CA ARG A 489 -11.27 9.44 -1.48
C ARG A 489 -12.42 8.46 -1.69
N TYR A 490 -12.12 7.27 -2.20
CA TYR A 490 -13.09 6.20 -2.45
C TYR A 490 -13.10 5.15 -1.34
N ALA A 491 -12.61 5.51 -0.14
CA ALA A 491 -12.59 4.60 1.02
C ALA A 491 -11.90 3.26 0.70
N ALA A 492 -10.88 3.33 -0.17
CA ALA A 492 -10.15 2.20 -0.71
C ALA A 492 -8.83 2.03 0.05
N LEU A 493 -8.67 0.88 0.69
CA LEU A 493 -7.55 0.52 1.55
C LEU A 493 -6.56 -0.34 0.77
N PRO A 494 -5.38 0.17 0.40
CA PRO A 494 -4.33 -0.67 -0.17
C PRO A 494 -3.78 -1.69 0.84
N TRP A 495 -3.43 -2.88 0.37
CA TRP A 495 -2.49 -3.77 1.09
C TRP A 495 -1.31 -4.18 0.23
N SER A 496 -0.28 -4.69 0.87
CA SER A 496 1.03 -4.97 0.27
C SER A 496 1.11 -6.10 -0.76
N GLY A 497 0.01 -6.79 -1.07
CA GLY A 497 -0.01 -7.99 -1.92
C GLY A 497 0.55 -9.25 -1.26
N ASP A 498 0.79 -10.25 -2.10
CA ASP A 498 1.12 -11.63 -1.71
C ASP A 498 2.60 -11.77 -1.37
N THR A 499 2.95 -11.34 -0.15
CA THR A 499 4.33 -11.35 0.34
C THR A 499 4.73 -12.68 0.99
N SER A 500 6.01 -13.05 0.96
CA SER A 500 6.49 -14.29 1.61
C SER A 500 7.00 -14.05 3.04
N ALA A 501 6.78 -15.02 3.92
CA ALA A 501 7.15 -14.93 5.33
C ALA A 501 8.68 -14.95 5.52
N SER A 502 9.26 -13.78 5.81
CA SER A 502 10.66 -13.66 6.25
C SER A 502 10.86 -12.39 7.08
N TYR A 503 11.94 -12.36 7.86
CA TYR A 503 12.35 -11.15 8.58
C TYR A 503 12.73 -9.99 7.64
N LYS A 504 13.33 -10.31 6.48
CA LYS A 504 13.61 -9.33 5.42
C LYS A 504 12.30 -8.70 4.91
N THR A 505 11.31 -9.53 4.59
CA THR A 505 9.99 -9.07 4.14
C THR A 505 9.33 -8.19 5.20
N LEU A 506 9.39 -8.58 6.47
CA LEU A 506 8.89 -7.78 7.58
C LEU A 506 9.54 -6.38 7.62
N ALA A 507 10.86 -6.29 7.45
CA ALA A 507 11.55 -5.00 7.37
C ALA A 507 11.09 -4.17 6.15
N GLU A 508 10.95 -4.79 4.98
CA GLU A 508 10.47 -4.16 3.75
C GLU A 508 9.02 -3.64 3.89
N GLN A 509 8.16 -4.32 4.66
CA GLN A 509 6.79 -3.87 4.91
C GLN A 509 6.74 -2.54 5.68
N ILE A 510 7.73 -2.27 6.55
CA ILE A 510 7.75 -1.04 7.34
C ILE A 510 7.95 0.16 6.41
N SER A 511 9.06 0.20 5.66
CA SER A 511 9.33 1.32 4.75
C SER A 511 8.32 1.43 3.61
N GLY A 512 7.81 0.30 3.11
CA GLY A 512 6.71 0.26 2.15
C GLY A 512 5.45 0.97 2.64
N GLY A 513 4.94 0.60 3.83
CA GLY A 513 3.77 1.24 4.42
C GLY A 513 3.98 2.73 4.75
N LEU A 514 5.19 3.10 5.21
CA LEU A 514 5.53 4.51 5.46
C LEU A 514 5.50 5.35 4.17
N ASN A 515 6.02 4.81 3.07
CA ASN A 515 6.03 5.51 1.79
C ASN A 515 4.64 5.58 1.13
N VAL A 516 3.75 4.60 1.34
CA VAL A 516 2.31 4.76 1.00
C VAL A 516 1.67 5.91 1.80
N GLY A 517 1.95 5.98 3.09
CA GLY A 517 1.54 7.09 3.97
C GLY A 517 2.01 8.46 3.48
N MET A 518 3.30 8.57 3.18
CA MET A 518 3.93 9.80 2.70
C MET A 518 3.59 10.13 1.24
N ALA A 519 3.13 9.14 0.45
CA ALA A 519 2.55 9.34 -0.88
C ALA A 519 1.11 9.90 -0.83
N GLY A 520 0.56 10.08 0.38
CA GLY A 520 -0.73 10.71 0.59
C GLY A 520 -1.88 9.73 0.76
N LEU A 521 -1.67 8.44 1.06
CA LEU A 521 -2.75 7.52 1.44
C LEU A 521 -2.64 7.20 2.95
N PRO A 522 -3.59 7.61 3.81
CA PRO A 522 -3.40 7.54 5.26
C PRO A 522 -3.68 6.14 5.84
N TYR A 523 -4.31 5.27 5.06
CA TYR A 523 -4.68 3.91 5.44
C TYR A 523 -3.96 2.91 4.56
N TRP A 524 -3.39 1.89 5.18
CA TRP A 524 -2.64 0.79 4.56
C TRP A 524 -2.63 -0.42 5.51
N THR A 525 -2.45 -1.62 4.98
CA THR A 525 -2.26 -2.85 5.75
C THR A 525 -1.38 -3.85 4.99
N GLN A 526 -1.07 -4.98 5.62
CA GLN A 526 -0.34 -6.11 5.04
C GLN A 526 -0.89 -7.45 5.57
N ASP A 527 -0.34 -8.56 5.09
CA ASP A 527 -0.64 -9.92 5.54
C ASP A 527 0.25 -10.32 6.73
N THR A 528 -0.26 -10.16 7.95
CA THR A 528 0.54 -10.42 9.15
C THR A 528 1.00 -11.87 9.21
N GLY A 529 2.32 -12.06 9.16
CA GLY A 529 2.95 -13.38 9.10
C GLY A 529 3.26 -13.88 7.69
N GLY A 530 3.09 -13.04 6.65
CA GLY A 530 3.31 -13.37 5.24
C GLY A 530 2.17 -14.17 4.62
N PHE A 531 1.87 -13.89 3.35
CA PHE A 531 0.92 -14.66 2.54
C PHE A 531 1.43 -16.08 2.34
N PHE A 532 2.61 -16.22 1.71
CA PHE A 532 3.30 -17.50 1.52
C PHE A 532 4.17 -17.83 2.73
N VAL A 533 4.14 -19.08 3.19
CA VAL A 533 4.98 -19.57 4.30
C VAL A 533 5.73 -20.80 3.84
N ASP A 534 6.91 -20.56 3.26
CA ASP A 534 7.83 -21.61 2.79
C ASP A 534 8.84 -22.00 3.90
N ILE A 535 8.37 -22.04 5.14
CA ILE A 535 9.16 -22.41 6.32
C ILE A 535 8.75 -23.84 6.74
N PRO A 536 9.66 -24.82 6.75
CA PRO A 536 9.35 -26.20 7.10
C PRO A 536 8.63 -26.32 8.45
N GLY A 537 7.47 -26.98 8.46
CA GLY A 537 6.62 -27.14 9.65
C GLY A 537 5.63 -25.99 9.89
N GLY A 538 5.65 -24.92 9.08
CA GLY A 538 4.60 -23.89 9.09
C GLY A 538 4.34 -23.28 10.46
N GLU A 539 3.08 -23.27 10.89
CA GLU A 539 2.63 -22.76 12.19
C GLU A 539 3.23 -23.51 13.40
N ARG A 540 3.83 -24.69 13.18
CA ARG A 540 4.50 -25.49 14.22
C ARG A 540 5.99 -25.19 14.33
N ASN A 541 6.57 -24.45 13.38
CA ASN A 541 7.98 -24.10 13.40
C ASN A 541 8.25 -22.98 14.43
N PRO A 542 9.14 -23.15 15.42
CA PRO A 542 9.43 -22.13 16.43
C PRO A 542 9.97 -20.81 15.86
N GLY A 543 10.75 -20.86 14.77
CA GLY A 543 11.23 -19.67 14.08
C GLY A 543 10.12 -18.89 13.39
N TYR A 544 9.15 -19.60 12.78
CA TYR A 544 7.95 -18.95 12.25
C TYR A 544 7.06 -18.40 13.37
N GLN A 545 6.91 -19.11 14.48
CA GLN A 545 6.14 -18.65 15.64
C GLN A 545 6.71 -17.35 16.24
N GLU A 546 8.03 -17.22 16.29
CA GLU A 546 8.69 -15.96 16.66
C GLU A 546 8.42 -14.87 15.62
N LEU A 547 8.68 -15.15 14.33
CA LEU A 547 8.43 -14.20 13.24
C LEU A 547 6.99 -13.69 13.26
N TYR A 548 6.01 -14.58 13.43
CA TYR A 548 4.59 -14.24 13.49
C TYR A 548 4.26 -13.34 14.69
N ALA A 549 4.83 -13.62 15.87
CA ALA A 549 4.69 -12.74 17.03
C ALA A 549 5.27 -11.34 16.77
N ARG A 550 6.47 -11.25 16.17
CA ARG A 550 7.12 -9.96 15.83
C ARG A 550 6.33 -9.19 14.76
N TRP A 551 5.84 -9.89 13.75
CA TRP A 551 5.01 -9.30 12.71
C TRP A 551 3.69 -8.78 13.27
N ASN A 552 3.09 -9.49 14.22
CA ASN A 552 1.86 -9.05 14.89
C ASN A 552 2.07 -7.80 15.74
N GLN A 553 3.22 -7.68 16.42
CA GLN A 553 3.60 -6.47 17.15
C GLN A 553 3.72 -5.24 16.24
N PHE A 554 4.23 -5.42 15.03
CA PHE A 554 4.18 -4.40 13.98
C PHE A 554 2.74 -4.09 13.56
N ALA A 555 1.96 -5.12 13.24
CA ALA A 555 0.64 -5.01 12.63
C ALA A 555 -0.38 -4.22 13.48
N ILE A 556 -0.27 -4.23 14.81
CA ILE A 556 -1.17 -3.45 15.67
C ILE A 556 -0.95 -1.93 15.57
N PHE A 557 0.19 -1.48 15.01
CA PHE A 557 0.50 -0.09 14.71
C PHE A 557 0.36 0.26 13.22
N ASN A 558 -0.16 -0.66 12.41
CA ASN A 558 -0.60 -0.31 11.06
C ASN A 558 -1.94 0.44 11.14
N PRO A 559 -2.29 1.27 10.15
CA PRO A 559 -3.59 1.93 10.12
C PRO A 559 -4.76 0.93 10.31
N LEU A 560 -4.70 -0.24 9.66
CA LEU A 560 -5.58 -1.39 9.94
C LEU A 560 -4.78 -2.62 10.34
N TYR A 561 -5.33 -3.41 11.28
CA TYR A 561 -4.71 -4.61 11.83
C TYR A 561 -5.35 -5.87 11.23
N ARG A 562 -4.63 -6.56 10.33
CA ARG A 562 -5.13 -7.72 9.60
C ARG A 562 -4.17 -8.91 9.63
N ILE A 563 -4.70 -10.09 9.91
CA ILE A 563 -4.02 -11.39 9.80
C ILE A 563 -4.57 -12.11 8.57
N HIS A 564 -3.71 -12.56 7.68
CA HIS A 564 -4.07 -13.27 6.45
C HIS A 564 -2.90 -14.12 5.93
N GLY A 565 -3.21 -15.07 5.05
CA GLY A 565 -2.25 -15.82 4.23
C GLY A 565 -2.80 -17.19 3.81
N THR A 566 -1.99 -17.92 3.04
CA THR A 566 -2.32 -19.26 2.51
C THR A 566 -1.64 -20.38 3.31
N SER A 567 -1.97 -21.63 2.96
CA SER A 567 -1.30 -22.91 3.29
C SER A 567 -1.29 -23.37 4.76
N ILE A 568 -1.31 -22.47 5.74
CA ILE A 568 -1.27 -22.79 7.17
C ILE A 568 -2.39 -22.11 7.97
N GLU A 569 -2.66 -22.59 9.18
CA GLU A 569 -3.54 -21.93 10.15
C GLU A 569 -2.81 -20.77 10.84
N ARG A 570 -3.51 -19.65 11.11
CA ARG A 570 -2.92 -18.44 11.74
C ARG A 570 -3.78 -17.88 12.88
N GLU A 571 -4.97 -18.42 13.08
CA GLU A 571 -5.92 -17.98 14.10
C GLU A 571 -5.26 -18.03 15.49
N PRO A 572 -5.15 -16.91 16.23
CA PRO A 572 -4.36 -16.85 17.46
C PRO A 572 -4.68 -17.95 18.48
N TYR A 573 -5.95 -18.36 18.61
CA TYR A 573 -6.36 -19.36 19.59
C TYR A 573 -5.69 -20.73 19.42
N ILE A 574 -5.18 -21.09 18.23
CA ILE A 574 -4.46 -22.36 18.04
C ILE A 574 -3.11 -22.36 18.78
N PHE A 575 -2.48 -21.18 18.91
CA PHE A 575 -1.18 -21.04 19.55
C PHE A 575 -1.27 -21.18 21.07
N ARG A 576 -2.47 -21.12 21.66
CA ARG A 576 -2.67 -21.39 23.09
C ARG A 576 -2.10 -22.76 23.49
N THR A 577 -2.20 -23.74 22.60
CA THR A 577 -1.65 -25.09 22.81
C THR A 577 -0.35 -25.31 22.03
N LEU A 578 -0.22 -24.77 20.81
CA LEU A 578 0.97 -24.98 19.98
C LEU A 578 2.21 -24.22 20.50
N ALA A 579 2.03 -22.99 20.97
CA ALA A 579 3.12 -22.10 21.42
C ALA A 579 2.59 -21.04 22.40
N PRO A 580 2.45 -21.37 23.70
CA PRO A 580 1.83 -20.48 24.69
C PRO A 580 2.48 -19.09 24.80
N GLU A 581 3.80 -18.99 24.60
CA GLU A 581 4.52 -17.71 24.62
C GLU A 581 4.15 -16.83 23.41
N THR A 582 4.05 -17.42 22.21
CA THR A 582 3.55 -16.74 21.02
C THR A 582 2.11 -16.27 21.23
N TYR A 583 1.23 -17.13 21.76
CA TYR A 583 -0.14 -16.74 22.09
C TYR A 583 -0.20 -15.55 23.07
N ALA A 584 0.62 -15.55 24.13
CA ALA A 584 0.69 -14.46 25.08
C ALA A 584 1.14 -13.14 24.41
N SER A 585 2.11 -13.22 23.49
CA SER A 585 2.55 -12.06 22.70
C SER A 585 1.45 -11.53 21.77
N LEU A 586 0.79 -12.41 21.02
CA LEU A 586 -0.35 -12.06 20.15
C LEU A 586 -1.47 -11.40 20.96
N ARG A 587 -1.79 -11.96 22.13
CA ARG A 587 -2.83 -11.46 23.02
C ARG A 587 -2.50 -10.08 23.58
N SER A 588 -1.29 -9.90 24.11
CA SER A 588 -0.82 -8.61 24.66
C SER A 588 -0.89 -7.50 23.63
N ALA A 589 -0.45 -7.78 22.40
CA ALA A 589 -0.52 -6.84 21.28
C ALA A 589 -1.98 -6.53 20.87
N ALA A 590 -2.84 -7.55 20.77
CA ALA A 590 -4.25 -7.33 20.46
C ALA A 590 -4.95 -6.50 21.57
N ASP A 591 -4.73 -6.80 22.84
CA ASP A 591 -5.31 -6.02 23.94
C ASP A 591 -4.84 -4.54 23.89
N LEU A 592 -3.57 -4.30 23.54
CA LEU A 592 -3.05 -2.94 23.31
C LEU A 592 -3.82 -2.22 22.20
N ARG A 593 -4.02 -2.88 21.03
CA ARG A 593 -4.77 -2.31 19.90
C ARG A 593 -6.16 -1.85 20.32
N TYR A 594 -6.89 -2.70 21.05
CA TYR A 594 -8.26 -2.41 21.46
C TYR A 594 -8.33 -1.32 22.53
N ARG A 595 -7.37 -1.33 23.47
CA ARG A 595 -7.21 -0.23 24.43
C ARG A 595 -6.90 1.08 23.74
N LEU A 596 -6.16 1.09 22.64
CA LEU A 596 -5.84 2.28 21.87
C LEU A 596 -6.95 2.75 20.91
N LEU A 597 -8.10 2.08 20.82
CA LEU A 597 -9.16 2.48 19.88
C LEU A 597 -9.59 3.95 19.99
N PRO A 598 -9.76 4.58 21.18
CA PRO A 598 -10.06 6.01 21.27
C PRO A 598 -8.96 6.90 20.66
N TYR A 599 -7.68 6.53 20.86
CA TYR A 599 -6.55 7.21 20.24
C TYR A 599 -6.57 7.03 18.71
N ILE A 600 -6.61 5.78 18.24
CA ILE A 600 -6.60 5.40 16.82
C ILE A 600 -7.75 6.05 16.05
N TYR A 601 -8.96 5.99 16.60
CA TYR A 601 -10.15 6.53 15.96
C TYR A 601 -10.11 8.06 15.86
N SER A 602 -9.46 8.71 16.81
CA SER A 602 -9.21 10.16 16.74
C SER A 602 -8.14 10.50 15.69
N LEU A 603 -7.13 9.66 15.49
CA LEU A 603 -6.16 9.82 14.41
C LEU A 603 -6.78 9.61 13.02
N ALA A 604 -7.71 8.67 12.90
CA ALA A 604 -8.50 8.50 11.67
C ALA A 604 -9.27 9.78 11.36
N TRP A 605 -9.93 10.39 12.36
CA TRP A 605 -10.60 11.68 12.19
C TRP A 605 -9.64 12.80 11.79
N GLN A 606 -8.44 12.88 12.38
CA GLN A 606 -7.41 13.83 11.96
C GLN A 606 -7.01 13.62 10.49
N SER A 607 -6.97 12.37 10.03
CA SER A 607 -6.62 12.03 8.64
C SER A 607 -7.69 12.51 7.66
N THR A 608 -8.97 12.41 8.05
CA THR A 608 -10.13 12.91 7.28
C THR A 608 -10.26 14.43 7.35
N ALA A 609 -10.21 15.02 8.54
CA ALA A 609 -10.53 16.43 8.77
C ALA A 609 -9.34 17.37 8.46
N ASN A 610 -8.11 16.91 8.70
CA ASN A 610 -6.91 17.75 8.66
C ASN A 610 -5.81 17.19 7.74
N GLY A 611 -6.08 16.15 6.95
CA GLY A 611 -5.11 15.55 6.04
C GLY A 611 -3.92 14.88 6.75
N TYR A 612 -4.09 14.47 8.00
CA TYR A 612 -3.06 13.80 8.80
C TYR A 612 -2.66 12.41 8.25
N THR A 613 -1.55 11.88 8.78
CA THR A 613 -1.01 10.55 8.49
C THR A 613 -0.80 9.79 9.79
N MET A 614 -1.32 8.56 9.88
CA MET A 614 -1.34 7.76 11.12
C MET A 614 -0.05 6.98 11.35
N MET A 615 0.46 6.27 10.32
CA MET A 615 1.73 5.56 10.34
C MET A 615 2.77 6.42 9.63
N ARG A 616 3.75 6.92 10.39
CA ARG A 616 4.50 8.13 10.04
C ARG A 616 5.99 7.87 10.00
N GLY A 617 6.64 8.14 8.86
CA GLY A 617 8.09 8.21 8.82
C GLY A 617 8.58 9.26 9.83
N LEU A 618 9.66 8.97 10.55
CA LEU A 618 10.19 9.87 11.59
C LEU A 618 10.48 11.29 11.05
N VAL A 619 10.78 11.41 9.76
CA VAL A 619 11.02 12.68 9.06
C VAL A 619 9.82 13.63 9.03
N LEU A 620 8.59 13.13 9.17
CA LEU A 620 7.41 14.02 9.23
C LEU A 620 7.43 14.92 10.48
N ASP A 621 8.01 14.41 11.57
CA ASP A 621 8.09 15.08 12.86
C ASP A 621 9.49 15.62 13.19
N PHE A 622 10.54 15.03 12.59
CA PHE A 622 11.94 15.37 12.81
C PHE A 622 12.73 15.56 11.49
N PRO A 623 12.26 16.40 10.54
CA PRO A 623 12.87 16.52 9.20
C PRO A 623 14.31 17.06 9.22
N ASP A 624 14.65 17.81 10.28
CA ASP A 624 15.94 18.44 10.46
C ASP A 624 16.97 17.52 11.17
N ASP A 625 16.55 16.33 11.64
CA ASP A 625 17.48 15.31 12.18
C ASP A 625 17.96 14.40 11.03
N PRO A 626 19.23 14.50 10.60
CA PRO A 626 19.72 13.70 9.48
C PRO A 626 19.76 12.20 9.78
N LYS A 627 19.83 11.80 11.07
CA LYS A 627 19.87 10.37 11.44
C LYS A 627 18.59 9.65 11.09
N VAL A 628 17.43 10.34 11.12
CA VAL A 628 16.14 9.68 10.88
C VAL A 628 15.79 9.52 9.40
N ARG A 629 16.49 10.21 8.50
CA ARG A 629 16.10 10.31 7.08
C ARG A 629 16.14 8.99 6.33
N LYS A 630 17.02 8.08 6.74
CA LYS A 630 17.20 6.75 6.13
C LYS A 630 16.80 5.60 7.06
N LEU A 631 16.25 5.88 8.24
CA LEU A 631 15.79 4.83 9.16
C LEU A 631 14.52 4.19 8.61
N GLN A 632 14.63 2.92 8.23
CA GLN A 632 13.55 2.16 7.58
C GLN A 632 12.74 1.28 8.56
N GLU A 633 13.25 1.04 9.77
CA GLU A 633 12.69 0.08 10.73
C GLU A 633 11.99 0.76 11.92
N GLN A 634 11.97 2.09 11.95
CA GLN A 634 11.40 2.87 13.04
C GLN A 634 10.41 3.89 12.50
N PHE A 635 9.30 4.06 13.19
CA PHE A 635 8.26 4.98 12.78
C PHE A 635 7.48 5.52 13.98
N LEU A 636 6.74 6.60 13.74
CA LEU A 636 5.74 7.08 14.68
C LEU A 636 4.35 6.54 14.33
N PHE A 637 3.60 6.12 15.34
CA PHE A 637 2.17 5.85 15.22
C PHE A 637 1.36 6.96 15.90
N GLY A 638 0.84 7.86 15.07
CA GLY A 638 0.36 9.18 15.48
C GLY A 638 1.46 10.00 16.16
N PRO A 639 1.11 11.02 16.97
CA PRO A 639 2.11 11.89 17.58
C PRO A 639 2.85 11.27 18.78
N ALA A 640 2.37 10.15 19.33
CA ALA A 640 2.81 9.66 20.64
C ALA A 640 3.84 8.52 20.58
N PHE A 641 3.60 7.48 19.79
CA PHE A 641 4.34 6.22 19.89
C PHE A 641 5.46 6.13 18.86
N LEU A 642 6.72 6.00 19.29
CA LEU A 642 7.82 5.50 18.46
C LEU A 642 7.85 3.98 18.56
N VAL A 643 7.68 3.34 17.41
CA VAL A 643 7.59 1.89 17.25
C VAL A 643 8.84 1.42 16.52
N HIS A 644 9.52 0.41 17.07
CA HIS A 644 10.62 -0.29 16.41
C HIS A 644 10.31 -1.79 16.40
N PRO A 645 9.69 -2.32 15.33
CA PRO A 645 9.52 -3.76 15.19
C PRO A 645 10.84 -4.51 15.20
N VAL A 646 10.87 -5.70 15.78
CA VAL A 646 12.06 -6.56 15.74
C VAL A 646 12.08 -7.32 14.41
N THR A 647 12.96 -6.91 13.50
CA THR A 647 13.08 -7.40 12.12
C THR A 647 14.16 -8.47 11.95
N ARG A 648 14.50 -9.18 13.03
CA ARG A 648 15.44 -10.31 13.02
C ARG A 648 15.06 -11.33 14.10
N ALA A 649 15.50 -12.58 13.93
CA ALA A 649 15.33 -13.58 14.97
C ALA A 649 16.17 -13.25 16.21
N ILE A 650 15.57 -13.35 17.40
CA ILE A 650 16.23 -13.15 18.69
C ILE A 650 15.98 -14.31 19.69
N TYR A 651 15.24 -15.36 19.29
CA TYR A 651 15.08 -16.59 20.06
C TYR A 651 15.30 -17.85 19.22
N HIS A 652 14.73 -17.88 18.04
CA HIS A 652 14.64 -19.04 17.15
C HIS A 652 15.02 -18.61 15.74
N PRO A 653 16.33 -18.63 15.38
CA PRO A 653 16.74 -18.36 14.01
C PRO A 653 16.01 -19.32 13.07
N ILE A 654 15.39 -18.77 12.04
CA ILE A 654 14.81 -19.57 10.96
C ILE A 654 16.00 -20.14 10.19
N SER A 655 16.16 -21.45 10.19
CA SER A 655 17.20 -22.10 9.38
C SER A 655 16.88 -21.83 7.91
N GLU A 656 17.72 -21.03 7.25
CA GLU A 656 17.59 -20.83 5.81
C GLU A 656 17.87 -22.16 5.11
N ALA A 657 17.01 -22.50 4.14
CA ALA A 657 17.25 -23.61 3.24
C ALA A 657 18.65 -23.47 2.61
N PRO A 658 19.34 -24.58 2.31
CA PRO A 658 20.61 -24.52 1.60
C PRO A 658 20.48 -23.73 0.30
N GLN A 659 21.38 -22.78 0.06
CA GLN A 659 21.40 -21.96 -1.15
C GLN A 659 22.51 -22.37 -2.13
N ASP A 660 23.55 -23.04 -1.62
CA ASP A 660 24.70 -23.44 -2.41
C ASP A 660 24.33 -24.65 -3.27
N VAL A 661 24.39 -24.45 -4.59
CA VAL A 661 24.28 -25.52 -5.57
C VAL A 661 25.50 -26.42 -5.45
N VAL A 662 25.29 -27.74 -5.55
CA VAL A 662 26.40 -28.69 -5.57
C VAL A 662 27.33 -28.40 -6.77
N PRO A 663 28.63 -28.14 -6.55
CA PRO A 663 29.58 -27.75 -7.60
C PRO A 663 29.69 -28.77 -8.76
N GLU A 664 29.92 -28.28 -9.97
CA GLU A 664 29.93 -29.09 -11.21
C GLU A 664 31.03 -30.16 -11.22
N GLU A 665 32.17 -29.88 -10.59
CA GLU A 665 33.34 -30.75 -10.51
C GLU A 665 33.12 -32.01 -9.66
N LEU A 666 32.02 -32.07 -8.90
CA LEU A 666 31.70 -33.21 -8.04
C LEU A 666 30.80 -34.25 -8.71
N TRP A 667 30.27 -33.93 -9.91
CA TRP A 667 29.33 -34.76 -10.63
C TRP A 667 30.01 -35.64 -11.67
N HIS A 668 29.68 -36.93 -11.66
CA HIS A 668 30.12 -37.88 -12.67
C HIS A 668 28.98 -38.78 -13.16
N THR A 669 29.00 -39.15 -14.43
CA THR A 669 28.13 -40.18 -14.98
C THR A 669 28.54 -41.54 -14.41
N THR A 670 27.68 -42.55 -14.51
CA THR A 670 28.00 -43.90 -14.02
C THR A 670 29.22 -44.53 -14.72
N ASP A 671 29.58 -44.07 -15.92
CA ASP A 671 30.81 -44.45 -16.65
C ASP A 671 32.00 -43.52 -16.39
N GLY A 672 31.89 -42.59 -15.43
CA GLY A 672 32.99 -41.77 -14.92
C GLY A 672 33.30 -40.49 -15.70
N LYS A 673 32.45 -40.07 -16.64
CA LYS A 673 32.61 -38.78 -17.35
C LYS A 673 32.06 -37.63 -16.50
N PRO A 674 32.55 -36.38 -16.66
CA PRO A 674 32.00 -35.23 -15.96
C PRO A 674 30.50 -35.01 -16.24
N GLY A 675 29.73 -34.65 -15.21
CA GLY A 675 28.29 -34.35 -15.30
C GLY A 675 27.37 -35.52 -14.95
N LEU A 676 26.06 -35.34 -15.12
CA LEU A 676 25.01 -36.35 -14.90
C LEU A 676 24.29 -36.68 -16.20
N LYS A 677 23.86 -37.92 -16.37
CA LYS A 677 22.94 -38.27 -17.46
C LYS A 677 21.56 -37.74 -17.13
N VAL A 678 20.90 -37.10 -18.09
CA VAL A 678 19.51 -36.65 -17.97
C VAL A 678 18.68 -37.19 -19.10
N ASP A 679 17.58 -37.83 -18.73
CA ASP A 679 16.53 -38.29 -19.65
C ASP A 679 15.30 -37.39 -19.50
N TYR A 680 14.84 -36.80 -20.60
CA TYR A 680 13.65 -35.95 -20.68
C TYR A 680 12.48 -36.74 -21.27
N TYR A 681 11.29 -36.56 -20.68
CA TYR A 681 10.08 -37.27 -21.05
C TYR A 681 8.94 -36.30 -21.29
N SER A 682 8.12 -36.55 -22.31
CA SER A 682 6.82 -35.89 -22.45
C SER A 682 5.84 -36.47 -21.43
N GLY A 683 5.13 -35.60 -20.71
CA GLY A 683 4.22 -35.95 -19.61
C GLY A 683 4.88 -35.84 -18.23
N ARG A 684 4.05 -35.83 -17.17
CA ARG A 684 4.49 -35.55 -15.79
C ARG A 684 4.97 -36.79 -15.03
N ASN A 685 4.83 -37.98 -15.62
CA ASN A 685 5.13 -39.26 -14.98
C ASN A 685 5.95 -40.19 -15.90
N PHE A 686 6.96 -39.62 -16.59
CA PHE A 686 7.91 -40.36 -17.42
C PHE A 686 7.27 -41.16 -18.56
N GLU A 687 6.19 -40.65 -19.16
CA GLU A 687 5.32 -41.39 -20.06
C GLU A 687 6.03 -41.78 -21.37
N LYS A 688 6.80 -40.87 -21.96
CA LYS A 688 7.58 -41.15 -23.18
C LYS A 688 8.89 -40.39 -23.19
N LEU A 689 10.00 -41.12 -23.30
CA LEU A 689 11.34 -40.55 -23.47
C LEU A 689 11.42 -39.79 -24.80
N VAL A 690 11.86 -38.53 -24.75
CA VAL A 690 11.98 -37.65 -25.93
C VAL A 690 13.40 -37.13 -26.16
N GLY A 691 14.27 -37.15 -25.15
CA GLY A 691 15.66 -36.75 -25.33
C GLY A 691 16.55 -37.13 -24.16
N THR A 692 17.85 -37.19 -24.43
CA THR A 692 18.88 -37.50 -23.43
C THR A 692 20.07 -36.57 -23.62
N ARG A 693 20.66 -36.04 -22.54
CA ARG A 693 21.94 -35.30 -22.57
C ARG A 693 22.74 -35.49 -21.29
N ILE A 694 23.95 -34.92 -21.26
CA ILE A 694 24.75 -34.81 -20.03
C ILE A 694 24.66 -33.37 -19.52
N GLU A 695 24.34 -33.20 -18.24
CA GLU A 695 24.33 -31.90 -17.56
C GLU A 695 25.53 -31.78 -16.62
N PRO A 696 26.25 -30.65 -16.59
CA PRO A 696 27.37 -30.47 -15.66
C PRO A 696 26.92 -30.36 -14.19
N LYS A 697 25.69 -29.90 -13.94
CA LYS A 697 25.11 -29.73 -12.60
C LYS A 697 23.57 -29.75 -12.64
N VAL A 698 22.95 -29.79 -11.46
CA VAL A 698 21.50 -29.71 -11.29
C VAL A 698 21.14 -28.31 -10.78
N ASP A 699 20.99 -27.38 -11.72
CA ASP A 699 20.69 -25.96 -11.46
C ASP A 699 20.01 -25.37 -12.70
N GLN A 700 18.79 -25.83 -12.95
CA GLN A 700 18.05 -25.59 -14.17
C GLN A 700 16.97 -24.53 -13.93
N SER A 701 16.87 -23.60 -14.87
CA SER A 701 15.79 -22.62 -14.96
C SER A 701 15.35 -22.58 -16.42
N TRP A 702 14.11 -22.94 -16.69
CA TRP A 702 13.59 -22.97 -18.06
C TRP A 702 12.77 -21.70 -18.34
N SER A 703 13.16 -20.95 -19.37
CA SER A 703 12.48 -19.73 -19.79
C SER A 703 12.19 -19.73 -21.28
N GLU A 704 11.12 -19.03 -21.68
CA GLU A 704 10.64 -18.99 -23.07
C GLU A 704 11.59 -18.32 -24.07
N ILE A 705 12.70 -17.74 -23.57
CA ILE A 705 13.78 -17.16 -24.39
C ILE A 705 14.85 -18.19 -24.81
N HIS A 706 14.85 -19.39 -24.22
CA HIS A 706 15.74 -20.48 -24.60
C HIS A 706 14.99 -21.49 -25.48
N GLU A 707 15.67 -22.52 -25.99
CA GLU A 707 14.99 -23.67 -26.63
C GLU A 707 14.55 -24.69 -25.57
N PRO A 708 13.38 -25.35 -25.74
CA PRO A 708 12.96 -26.42 -24.85
C PRO A 708 14.03 -27.51 -24.74
N PRO A 709 14.06 -28.26 -23.62
CA PRO A 709 14.96 -29.40 -23.52
C PRO A 709 14.79 -30.38 -24.68
N PRO A 710 15.85 -31.10 -25.07
CA PRO A 710 15.85 -31.89 -26.29
C PRO A 710 14.62 -32.80 -26.43
N GLY A 711 13.87 -32.63 -27.52
CA GLY A 711 12.73 -33.45 -27.88
C GLY A 711 11.38 -33.08 -27.23
N LEU A 712 11.34 -32.06 -26.36
CA LEU A 712 10.07 -31.56 -25.81
C LEU A 712 9.39 -30.57 -26.76
N ASP A 713 8.08 -30.66 -26.87
CA ASP A 713 7.24 -29.76 -27.68
C ASP A 713 7.01 -28.39 -27.00
N GLY A 714 7.48 -28.21 -25.76
CA GLY A 714 7.31 -27.00 -24.96
C GLY A 714 7.85 -27.13 -23.54
N TYR A 715 7.45 -26.20 -22.67
CA TYR A 715 7.97 -26.03 -21.30
C TYR A 715 7.04 -26.52 -20.20
N GLU A 716 5.98 -27.23 -20.55
CA GLU A 716 4.95 -27.66 -19.61
C GLU A 716 4.63 -29.12 -19.79
N ASN A 717 4.15 -29.74 -18.71
CA ASN A 717 3.77 -31.16 -18.70
C ASN A 717 4.90 -32.06 -19.20
N PHE A 718 6.08 -31.89 -18.62
CA PHE A 718 7.23 -32.75 -18.88
C PHE A 718 7.80 -33.29 -17.58
N SER A 719 8.65 -34.31 -17.69
CA SER A 719 9.38 -34.85 -16.57
C SER A 719 10.81 -35.16 -16.99
N ALA A 720 11.72 -35.14 -16.02
CA ALA A 720 13.13 -35.36 -16.27
C ALA A 720 13.76 -36.18 -15.15
N LYS A 721 14.75 -37.00 -15.53
CA LYS A 721 15.42 -37.92 -14.63
C LYS A 721 16.93 -37.76 -14.75
N TRP A 722 17.58 -37.30 -13.67
CA TRP A 722 19.04 -37.24 -13.55
C TRP A 722 19.56 -38.52 -12.91
N GLU A 723 20.60 -39.10 -13.47
CA GLU A 723 21.32 -40.26 -12.93
C GLU A 723 22.83 -40.08 -13.04
N GLY A 724 23.53 -40.36 -11.95
CA GLY A 724 24.99 -40.25 -11.88
C GLY A 724 25.52 -40.56 -10.50
N VAL A 725 26.69 -39.99 -10.20
CA VAL A 725 27.46 -40.20 -8.99
C VAL A 725 27.94 -38.85 -8.48
N LEU A 726 27.78 -38.62 -7.18
CA LEU A 726 28.30 -37.46 -6.47
C LEU A 726 29.54 -37.85 -5.67
N THR A 727 30.64 -37.14 -5.87
CA THR A 727 31.86 -37.27 -5.04
C THR A 727 31.78 -36.35 -3.82
N ILE A 728 31.86 -36.90 -2.62
CA ILE A 728 31.71 -36.14 -1.37
C ILE A 728 33.00 -35.39 -0.99
N PRO A 729 32.99 -34.06 -0.81
CA PRO A 729 34.22 -33.27 -0.62
C PRO A 729 34.70 -33.21 0.84
N GLU A 730 33.81 -33.36 1.81
CA GLU A 730 34.07 -33.26 3.26
C GLU A 730 33.43 -34.41 4.03
N THR A 731 34.04 -34.86 5.14
CA THR A 731 33.39 -35.83 6.04
C THR A 731 32.55 -35.08 7.06
N GLY A 732 31.29 -35.49 7.25
CA GLY A 732 30.43 -34.94 8.29
C GLY A 732 28.95 -35.02 7.97
N GLU A 733 28.16 -34.26 8.72
CA GLU A 733 26.73 -34.07 8.47
C GLU A 733 26.55 -33.00 7.38
N TYR A 734 25.76 -33.32 6.37
CA TYR A 734 25.30 -32.42 5.32
C TYR A 734 23.81 -32.18 5.51
N GLU A 735 23.32 -31.01 5.17
CA GLU A 735 21.90 -30.78 4.85
C GLU A 735 21.80 -30.72 3.33
N ILE A 736 21.11 -31.69 2.72
CA ILE A 736 21.10 -31.86 1.26
C ILE A 736 19.67 -32.11 0.78
N GLY A 737 19.34 -31.55 -0.38
CA GLY A 737 18.00 -31.63 -0.93
C GLY A 737 17.90 -31.03 -2.32
N ALA A 738 16.66 -30.83 -2.77
CA ALA A 738 16.35 -30.16 -4.01
C ALA A 738 15.36 -29.02 -3.76
N GLU A 739 15.59 -27.88 -4.41
CA GLU A 739 14.64 -26.79 -4.57
C GLU A 739 14.01 -26.93 -5.95
N ALA A 740 12.70 -27.16 -6.01
CA ALA A 740 12.02 -27.45 -7.26
C ALA A 740 10.68 -26.71 -7.34
N ASP A 741 10.34 -26.26 -8.55
CA ASP A 741 8.97 -25.93 -8.96
C ASP A 741 8.25 -27.21 -9.33
N ASP A 742 7.06 -27.45 -8.78
CA ASP A 742 6.34 -28.71 -8.87
C ASP A 742 7.18 -29.93 -8.39
N GLY A 743 6.93 -31.12 -8.94
CA GLY A 743 7.36 -32.35 -8.28
C GLY A 743 8.85 -32.64 -8.34
N VAL A 744 9.41 -33.08 -7.22
CA VAL A 744 10.79 -33.59 -7.10
C VAL A 744 10.90 -34.81 -6.20
N ARG A 745 11.75 -35.76 -6.59
CA ARG A 745 12.24 -36.85 -5.73
C ARG A 745 13.74 -37.01 -5.88
N LEU A 746 14.46 -37.04 -4.77
CA LEU A 746 15.92 -37.16 -4.72
C LEU A 746 16.31 -38.41 -3.94
N TRP A 747 17.14 -39.25 -4.54
CA TRP A 747 17.81 -40.37 -3.88
C TRP A 747 19.31 -40.16 -3.86
N LEU A 748 19.93 -40.47 -2.73
CA LEU A 748 21.36 -40.43 -2.51
C LEU A 748 21.78 -41.76 -1.88
N GLY A 749 22.61 -42.55 -2.56
CA GLY A 749 23.05 -43.85 -2.08
C GLY A 749 21.92 -44.88 -1.92
N GLY A 750 20.82 -44.69 -2.66
CA GLY A 750 19.60 -45.51 -2.57
C GLY A 750 18.60 -45.07 -1.50
N GLU A 751 18.98 -44.14 -0.61
CA GLU A 751 18.08 -43.55 0.38
C GLU A 751 17.29 -42.40 -0.22
N LEU A 752 15.97 -42.34 0.01
CA LEU A 752 15.13 -41.22 -0.39
C LEU A 752 15.41 -40.02 0.55
N ILE A 753 15.96 -38.95 -0.01
CA ILE A 753 16.39 -37.74 0.71
C ILE A 753 15.30 -36.67 0.69
N ALA A 754 14.66 -36.49 -0.46
CA ALA A 754 13.60 -35.52 -0.65
C ALA A 754 12.47 -36.15 -1.47
N GLU A 755 11.24 -35.90 -1.06
CA GLU A 755 10.05 -36.25 -1.82
C GLU A 755 9.01 -35.16 -1.64
N ASP A 756 8.65 -34.55 -2.75
CA ASP A 756 7.56 -33.61 -2.86
C ASP A 756 7.00 -33.74 -4.27
N TRP A 757 6.01 -34.60 -4.45
CA TRP A 757 5.46 -34.92 -5.77
C TRP A 757 4.10 -34.25 -5.94
N SER A 758 4.08 -32.91 -5.87
CA SER A 758 2.89 -32.08 -5.95
C SER A 758 3.13 -30.78 -6.72
N ASP A 759 2.07 -30.14 -7.21
CA ASP A 759 2.18 -28.85 -7.92
C ASP A 759 2.38 -27.71 -6.88
N HIS A 760 3.46 -26.93 -7.02
CA HIS A 760 3.81 -25.84 -6.10
C HIS A 760 4.89 -24.90 -6.67
N ALA A 761 4.95 -23.66 -6.17
CA ALA A 761 6.07 -22.75 -6.44
C ALA A 761 7.41 -23.31 -5.91
N PRO A 762 8.58 -22.80 -6.35
CA PRO A 762 9.88 -23.32 -5.94
C PRO A 762 10.05 -23.39 -4.41
N ARG A 763 10.25 -24.58 -3.87
CA ARG A 763 10.55 -24.78 -2.44
C ARG A 763 11.56 -25.89 -2.21
N PHE A 764 12.30 -25.79 -1.12
CA PHE A 764 13.30 -26.77 -0.72
C PHE A 764 12.67 -27.99 -0.03
N ALA A 765 12.99 -29.18 -0.52
CA ALA A 765 12.77 -30.46 0.14
C ALA A 765 14.11 -31.17 0.35
N GLY A 766 14.39 -31.61 1.57
CA GLY A 766 15.65 -32.27 1.89
C GLY A 766 15.76 -32.68 3.35
N LYS A 767 16.89 -33.27 3.72
CA LYS A 767 17.17 -33.70 5.09
C LYS A 767 18.66 -33.70 5.39
N ARG A 768 19.00 -33.95 6.66
CA ARG A 768 20.38 -34.13 7.07
C ARG A 768 20.85 -35.57 6.88
N VAL A 769 22.06 -35.74 6.35
CA VAL A 769 22.71 -37.03 6.10
C VAL A 769 24.18 -36.99 6.48
N LYS A 770 24.73 -38.12 6.94
CA LYS A 770 26.16 -38.23 7.23
C LYS A 770 26.88 -38.88 6.06
N LEU A 771 27.91 -38.22 5.55
CA LEU A 771 28.67 -38.65 4.39
C LEU A 771 30.18 -38.58 4.68
N GLU A 772 30.95 -39.39 3.97
CA GLU A 772 32.40 -39.51 4.14
C GLU A 772 33.13 -38.94 2.92
N LYS A 773 34.17 -38.14 3.16
CA LYS A 773 35.00 -37.53 2.10
C LYS A 773 35.55 -38.60 1.16
N GLY A 774 35.50 -38.31 -0.14
CA GLY A 774 35.98 -39.18 -1.21
C GLY A 774 35.01 -40.32 -1.55
N ARG A 775 33.93 -40.50 -0.79
CA ARG A 775 32.89 -41.48 -1.15
C ARG A 775 32.19 -41.03 -2.43
N GLN A 776 32.08 -41.95 -3.37
CA GLN A 776 31.24 -41.81 -4.57
C GLN A 776 29.86 -42.37 -4.27
N VAL A 777 28.85 -41.52 -4.35
CA VAL A 777 27.48 -41.86 -3.95
C VAL A 777 26.56 -41.81 -5.17
N PRO A 778 25.86 -42.89 -5.52
CA PRO A 778 24.87 -42.86 -6.60
C PRO A 778 23.78 -41.83 -6.32
N VAL A 779 23.44 -41.02 -7.32
CA VAL A 779 22.37 -40.01 -7.24
C VAL A 779 21.34 -40.30 -8.32
N LYS A 780 20.08 -40.24 -7.92
CA LYS A 780 18.93 -40.23 -8.83
C LYS A 780 18.04 -39.05 -8.46
N ILE A 781 17.67 -38.23 -9.43
CA ILE A 781 16.72 -37.14 -9.24
C ILE A 781 15.62 -37.32 -10.26
N GLU A 782 14.39 -37.25 -9.81
CA GLU A 782 13.19 -37.26 -10.62
C GLU A 782 12.48 -35.93 -10.42
N TYR A 783 12.03 -35.35 -11.52
CA TYR A 783 11.37 -34.05 -11.55
C TYR A 783 10.19 -34.09 -12.52
N TYR A 784 9.13 -33.37 -12.21
CA TYR A 784 8.13 -33.03 -13.21
C TYR A 784 7.79 -31.55 -13.15
N GLN A 785 7.46 -31.00 -14.31
CA GLN A 785 6.91 -29.66 -14.44
C GLN A 785 5.46 -29.72 -14.87
N GLY A 786 4.62 -29.04 -14.11
CA GLY A 786 3.22 -28.81 -14.39
C GLY A 786 3.00 -27.57 -15.26
N ALA A 787 3.16 -26.38 -14.69
CA ALA A 787 2.96 -25.09 -15.38
C ALA A 787 3.62 -23.90 -14.65
N ALA A 788 4.04 -22.85 -15.38
CA ALA A 788 4.75 -21.66 -14.84
C ALA A 788 6.01 -22.02 -14.00
N GLY A 789 6.74 -21.06 -13.39
CA GLY A 789 7.84 -21.34 -12.43
C GLY A 789 9.12 -21.99 -13.00
N ARG A 790 9.09 -23.29 -13.31
CA ARG A 790 10.08 -24.10 -14.04
C ARG A 790 11.52 -23.95 -13.56
N SER A 791 11.81 -24.49 -12.38
CA SER A 791 13.16 -24.53 -11.85
C SER A 791 13.43 -25.81 -11.07
N LEU A 792 14.67 -26.30 -11.13
CA LEU A 792 15.18 -27.40 -10.31
C LEU A 792 16.63 -27.14 -9.92
N ARG A 793 16.94 -27.16 -8.63
CA ARG A 793 18.29 -26.98 -8.09
C ARG A 793 18.57 -28.07 -7.06
N MET A 794 19.70 -28.76 -7.16
CA MET A 794 20.19 -29.59 -6.05
C MET A 794 21.14 -28.78 -5.19
N VAL A 795 20.76 -28.56 -3.95
CA VAL A 795 21.42 -27.63 -3.03
C VAL A 795 21.84 -28.34 -1.74
N TRP A 796 22.87 -27.81 -1.10
CA TRP A 796 23.38 -28.38 0.15
C TRP A 796 24.05 -27.35 1.07
N ASN A 797 24.13 -27.68 2.36
CA ASN A 797 25.08 -27.07 3.27
C ASN A 797 26.11 -28.17 3.61
N THR A 798 27.39 -27.93 3.28
CA THR A 798 28.49 -28.82 3.67
C THR A 798 28.70 -28.82 5.19
N PRO A 799 29.42 -29.79 5.77
CA PRO A 799 29.78 -29.78 7.18
C PRO A 799 30.42 -28.44 7.60
N SER A 800 31.32 -27.89 6.77
CA SER A 800 31.93 -26.58 7.02
C SER A 800 30.92 -25.42 6.94
N ALA A 801 29.97 -25.45 6.01
CA ALA A 801 28.91 -24.45 5.90
C ALA A 801 27.95 -24.51 7.10
N LEU A 802 27.55 -25.71 7.51
CA LEU A 802 26.74 -25.95 8.71
C LEU A 802 27.49 -25.52 9.97
N ALA A 803 28.79 -25.77 10.08
CA ALA A 803 29.60 -25.33 11.22
C ALA A 803 29.68 -23.79 11.31
N LYS A 804 29.71 -23.08 10.17
CA LYS A 804 29.62 -21.61 10.15
C LYS A 804 28.23 -21.10 10.55
N LYS A 805 27.17 -21.87 10.25
CA LYS A 805 25.78 -21.56 10.63
C LYS A 805 25.42 -22.02 12.05
N ALA A 806 26.22 -22.90 12.65
CA ALA A 806 25.99 -23.41 14.00
C ALA A 806 26.38 -22.35 15.03
N ASN A 807 25.41 -21.92 15.85
CA ASN A 807 25.54 -20.88 16.88
C ASN A 807 25.88 -19.47 16.36
N PRO A 808 24.99 -18.78 15.62
CA PRO A 808 24.99 -17.33 15.70
C PRO A 808 24.74 -16.97 17.16
N ALA A 809 25.61 -16.15 17.76
CA ALA A 809 25.32 -15.60 19.09
C ALA A 809 23.94 -14.92 19.01
N ILE A 810 22.96 -15.42 19.77
CA ILE A 810 21.61 -14.87 19.76
C ILE A 810 21.66 -13.56 20.55
N ASP A 811 21.77 -12.46 19.82
CA ASP A 811 21.71 -11.12 20.38
C ASP A 811 20.24 -10.73 20.62
N LYS A 812 19.84 -10.67 21.89
CA LYS A 812 18.48 -10.25 22.28
C LYS A 812 18.32 -8.74 22.40
N ASP A 813 19.43 -8.01 22.27
CA ASP A 813 19.46 -6.57 22.46
C ASP A 813 19.10 -5.85 21.17
N VAL A 814 18.13 -4.95 21.26
CA VAL A 814 17.65 -4.16 20.14
C VAL A 814 18.05 -2.70 20.36
N ALA A 815 18.98 -2.21 19.55
CA ALA A 815 19.37 -0.81 19.52
C ALA A 815 18.31 0.01 18.78
N THR A 816 17.76 1.04 19.43
CA THR A 816 16.74 1.93 18.88
C THR A 816 17.23 3.35 18.93
N TYR A 817 17.12 4.09 17.82
CA TYR A 817 17.44 5.51 17.81
C TYR A 817 16.24 6.30 18.34
N LEU A 818 16.45 7.10 19.37
CA LEU A 818 15.43 8.02 19.85
C LEU A 818 15.73 9.41 19.29
N PRO A 819 14.86 10.01 18.45
CA PRO A 819 15.03 11.38 17.95
C PRO A 819 15.07 12.41 19.07
N ILE A 820 15.49 13.64 18.76
CA ILE A 820 15.67 14.74 19.73
C ILE A 820 14.32 15.13 20.38
N ALA A 821 13.99 14.44 21.47
CA ALA A 821 12.90 14.66 22.40
C ALA A 821 13.19 13.82 23.65
N ASP A 822 12.41 14.01 24.71
CA ASP A 822 12.37 13.04 25.80
C ASP A 822 11.35 11.95 25.48
N TRP A 823 11.63 10.74 25.92
CA TRP A 823 10.83 9.55 25.64
C TRP A 823 10.60 8.75 26.91
N TYR A 824 9.53 7.96 26.95
CA TYR A 824 9.24 6.99 28.00
C TYR A 824 9.25 5.60 27.38
N ASP A 825 9.97 4.64 27.96
CA ASP A 825 9.76 3.23 27.61
C ASP A 825 8.32 2.85 28.00
N PHE A 826 7.49 2.43 27.04
CA PHE A 826 6.07 2.15 27.28
C PHE A 826 5.83 1.05 28.33
N TRP A 827 6.77 0.14 28.50
CA TRP A 827 6.64 -1.04 29.34
C TRP A 827 7.07 -0.78 30.79
N THR A 828 7.93 0.21 31.03
CA THR A 828 8.46 0.54 32.37
C THR A 828 8.12 1.96 32.82
N ASN A 829 7.81 2.85 31.87
CA ASN A 829 7.74 4.30 32.01
C ASN A 829 9.02 4.94 32.58
N GLU A 830 10.16 4.30 32.38
CA GLU A 830 11.46 4.96 32.56
C GLU A 830 11.64 6.03 31.48
N ARG A 831 11.99 7.24 31.91
CA ARG A 831 12.21 8.38 31.01
C ARG A 831 13.63 8.34 30.48
N VAL A 832 13.78 8.48 29.16
CA VAL A 832 15.05 8.45 28.44
C VAL A 832 15.20 9.72 27.59
N LYS A 833 16.41 10.25 27.54
CA LYS A 833 16.77 11.38 26.66
C LYS A 833 17.00 10.87 25.24
N GLY A 834 16.40 11.52 24.26
CA GLY A 834 16.65 11.28 22.83
C GLY A 834 17.90 11.98 22.30
N GLY A 835 18.04 11.97 20.97
CA GLY A 835 19.27 12.32 20.24
C GLY A 835 20.34 11.22 20.28
N ARG A 836 19.95 9.98 20.65
CA ARG A 836 20.88 8.87 20.89
C ARG A 836 20.22 7.51 20.67
N ASP A 837 21.07 6.51 20.50
CA ASP A 837 20.65 5.11 20.56
C ASP A 837 20.45 4.64 22.00
N VAL A 838 19.45 3.79 22.18
CA VAL A 838 19.12 3.09 23.42
C VAL A 838 19.04 1.60 23.14
N VAL A 839 19.51 0.78 24.06
CA VAL A 839 19.55 -0.67 23.89
C VAL A 839 18.55 -1.30 24.84
N LYS A 840 17.70 -2.19 24.31
CA LYS A 840 16.70 -2.92 25.10
C LYS A 840 16.74 -4.40 24.78
N SER A 841 16.90 -5.23 25.80
CA SER A 841 16.65 -6.67 25.69
C SER A 841 15.14 -6.94 25.68
N CYS A 842 14.64 -7.70 24.72
CA CYS A 842 13.19 -7.86 24.50
C CYS A 842 12.72 -9.30 24.77
N ALA A 843 11.77 -9.47 25.69
CA ALA A 843 10.97 -10.70 25.77
C ALA A 843 10.18 -10.94 24.47
N LEU A 844 9.60 -12.13 24.26
CA LEU A 844 8.77 -12.36 23.07
C LEU A 844 7.50 -11.49 23.06
N ALA A 845 6.95 -11.17 24.23
CA ALA A 845 5.77 -10.31 24.38
C ALA A 845 6.08 -8.81 24.30
N ASP A 846 7.36 -8.42 24.37
CA ASP A 846 7.80 -7.03 24.39
C ASP A 846 8.55 -6.68 23.11
N PHE A 847 8.57 -5.39 22.75
CA PHE A 847 9.37 -4.83 21.66
C PHE A 847 9.70 -3.38 22.01
N PRO A 848 10.72 -2.76 21.39
CA PRO A 848 11.03 -1.36 21.66
C PRO A 848 9.86 -0.48 21.22
N LEU A 849 9.19 0.09 22.21
CA LEU A 849 8.03 0.95 22.08
C LEU A 849 8.21 2.10 23.08
N TYR A 850 8.25 3.30 22.56
CA TYR A 850 8.51 4.49 23.35
C TYR A 850 7.40 5.52 23.14
N VAL A 851 7.07 6.26 24.19
CA VAL A 851 6.09 7.34 24.13
C VAL A 851 6.78 8.68 24.29
N ARG A 852 6.54 9.60 23.37
CA ARG A 852 7.12 10.95 23.39
C ARG A 852 6.63 11.71 24.63
N ALA A 853 7.54 12.35 25.35
CA ALA A 853 7.18 13.30 26.40
C ALA A 853 6.34 14.45 25.81
N GLY A 854 5.30 14.87 26.54
CA GLY A 854 4.28 15.78 26.01
C GLY A 854 3.23 15.06 25.15
N SER A 855 2.89 13.81 25.49
CA SER A 855 1.80 13.07 24.86
C SER A 855 0.61 12.90 25.80
N ILE A 856 -0.60 12.94 25.24
CA ILE A 856 -1.84 12.52 25.91
C ILE A 856 -2.40 11.34 25.11
N VAL A 857 -2.56 10.19 25.75
CA VAL A 857 -3.04 8.96 25.12
C VAL A 857 -4.34 8.53 25.79
N PRO A 858 -5.50 8.76 25.14
CA PRO A 858 -6.77 8.20 25.58
C PRO A 858 -6.83 6.70 25.28
N MET A 859 -7.13 5.90 26.30
CA MET A 859 -7.26 4.45 26.19
C MET A 859 -8.65 4.02 26.66
N GLY A 860 -9.34 3.15 25.90
CA GLY A 860 -10.65 2.58 26.23
C GLY A 860 -10.54 1.19 26.87
N PRO A 861 -11.58 0.64 27.52
CA PRO A 861 -11.48 -0.56 28.36
C PRO A 861 -10.99 -1.80 27.61
N ALA A 862 -10.70 -2.88 28.35
CA ALA A 862 -10.57 -4.20 27.74
C ALA A 862 -11.91 -4.64 27.08
N MET A 863 -11.84 -5.04 25.81
CA MET A 863 -13.02 -5.38 24.98
C MET A 863 -12.76 -6.55 24.03
N ASN A 864 -13.83 -7.24 23.64
CA ASN A 864 -13.82 -8.33 22.65
C ASN A 864 -14.07 -7.86 21.19
N TYR A 865 -14.66 -6.68 21.02
CA TYR A 865 -14.91 -6.03 19.72
C TYR A 865 -15.03 -4.51 19.93
N ALA A 866 -14.81 -3.70 18.90
CA ALA A 866 -14.53 -2.27 19.02
C ALA A 866 -15.68 -1.40 19.58
N THR A 867 -16.91 -1.93 19.56
CA THR A 867 -18.14 -1.25 20.00
C THR A 867 -18.78 -1.89 21.23
N GLU A 868 -18.12 -2.84 21.91
CA GLU A 868 -18.69 -3.59 23.05
C GLU A 868 -19.05 -2.70 24.24
N LYS A 869 -18.19 -1.73 24.57
CA LYS A 869 -18.29 -0.93 25.81
C LYS A 869 -18.07 0.56 25.55
N LEU A 870 -18.88 1.14 24.66
CA LEU A 870 -18.72 2.53 24.22
C LEU A 870 -18.88 3.57 25.34
N ASP A 871 -19.65 3.28 26.39
CA ASP A 871 -19.92 4.17 27.54
C ASP A 871 -18.97 3.98 28.74
N ALA A 872 -18.08 2.99 28.66
CA ALA A 872 -17.15 2.69 29.74
C ALA A 872 -16.17 3.84 30.04
N PRO A 873 -15.57 3.86 31.25
CA PRO A 873 -14.53 4.82 31.60
C PRO A 873 -13.37 4.81 30.61
N LEU A 874 -12.82 6.00 30.32
CA LEU A 874 -11.59 6.14 29.55
C LEU A 874 -10.42 6.43 30.49
N GLU A 875 -9.29 5.77 30.26
CA GLU A 875 -8.03 6.14 30.86
C GLU A 875 -7.39 7.25 30.01
N ILE A 876 -7.08 8.39 30.61
CA ILE A 876 -6.35 9.48 29.95
C ILE A 876 -4.94 9.47 30.49
N ARG A 877 -4.02 8.84 29.75
CA ARG A 877 -2.62 8.72 30.14
C ARG A 877 -1.84 9.92 29.65
N VAL A 878 -1.27 10.69 30.57
CA VAL A 878 -0.45 11.88 30.29
C VAL A 878 1.01 11.54 30.51
N TYR A 879 1.84 11.75 29.49
CA TYR A 879 3.28 11.56 29.54
C TYR A 879 3.96 12.92 29.71
N PRO A 880 4.37 13.31 30.94
CA PRO A 880 4.85 14.66 31.20
C PRO A 880 6.24 14.92 30.61
N GLY A 881 6.71 16.17 30.70
CA GLY A 881 8.02 16.62 30.21
C GLY A 881 7.96 17.64 29.07
N ALA A 882 6.78 17.86 28.50
CA ALA A 882 6.48 18.94 27.55
C ALA A 882 4.96 19.19 27.54
N ASN A 883 4.53 20.35 27.04
CA ASN A 883 3.11 20.62 26.82
C ASN A 883 2.55 19.67 25.75
N ALA A 884 1.27 19.32 25.88
CA ALA A 884 0.61 18.39 24.97
C ALA A 884 -0.78 18.86 24.59
N LYS A 885 -1.21 18.49 23.37
CA LYS A 885 -2.61 18.61 22.94
C LYS A 885 -3.04 17.34 22.23
N PHE A 886 -4.27 16.92 22.48
CA PHE A 886 -4.92 15.81 21.78
C PHE A 886 -6.40 16.10 21.63
N VAL A 887 -6.98 15.81 20.47
CA VAL A 887 -8.43 15.94 20.27
C VAL A 887 -9.05 14.55 20.28
N LEU A 888 -9.82 14.25 21.33
CA LEU A 888 -10.63 13.04 21.38
C LEU A 888 -11.84 13.19 20.47
N TYR A 889 -12.07 12.23 19.58
CA TYR A 889 -13.17 12.19 18.62
C TYR A 889 -14.10 11.00 18.87
N GLU A 890 -15.42 11.25 18.77
CA GLU A 890 -16.47 10.25 18.86
C GLU A 890 -17.60 10.56 17.87
N ASP A 891 -18.20 9.52 17.29
CA ASP A 891 -19.40 9.60 16.43
C ASP A 891 -20.25 8.32 16.57
N ASP A 892 -21.17 8.09 15.63
CA ASP A 892 -22.04 6.90 15.63
C ASP A 892 -21.35 5.58 15.26
N ASN A 893 -20.07 5.60 14.93
CA ASN A 893 -19.18 4.49 14.64
C ASN A 893 -19.40 3.76 13.31
N GLU A 894 -20.47 4.05 12.55
CA GLU A 894 -20.93 3.20 11.45
C GLU A 894 -21.26 3.97 10.17
N THR A 895 -21.81 5.19 10.29
CA THR A 895 -22.42 5.88 9.14
C THR A 895 -21.67 7.15 8.74
N TYR A 896 -22.00 7.69 7.57
CA TYR A 896 -21.49 8.98 7.10
C TYR A 896 -22.16 10.20 7.76
N ALA A 897 -22.93 10.03 8.84
CA ALA A 897 -23.53 11.15 9.57
C ALA A 897 -22.51 12.18 10.07
N TYR A 898 -21.23 11.81 10.26
CA TYR A 898 -20.15 12.74 10.60
C TYR A 898 -19.96 13.83 9.52
N GLU A 899 -20.21 13.55 8.24
CA GLU A 899 -20.14 14.53 7.14
C GLU A 899 -21.22 15.61 7.28
N LYS A 900 -22.31 15.29 8.00
CA LYS A 900 -23.42 16.19 8.34
C LYS A 900 -23.22 16.87 9.71
N GLY A 901 -22.02 16.76 10.29
CA GLY A 901 -21.67 17.34 11.59
C GLY A 901 -22.11 16.52 12.81
N GLN A 902 -22.59 15.28 12.63
CA GLN A 902 -22.99 14.40 13.75
C GLN A 902 -21.79 13.66 14.33
N TYR A 903 -20.96 14.39 15.05
CA TYR A 903 -19.84 13.88 15.82
C TYR A 903 -19.56 14.81 17.00
N ALA A 904 -18.73 14.38 17.94
CA ALA A 904 -18.27 15.20 19.05
C ALA A 904 -16.75 15.18 19.15
N THR A 905 -16.16 16.31 19.53
CA THR A 905 -14.74 16.45 19.83
C THR A 905 -14.51 17.06 21.21
N VAL A 906 -13.43 16.65 21.87
CA VAL A 906 -12.96 17.22 23.14
C VAL A 906 -11.45 17.44 23.05
N GLU A 907 -11.01 18.70 23.13
CA GLU A 907 -9.58 19.01 23.23
C GLU A 907 -9.08 18.74 24.65
N LEU A 908 -8.08 17.87 24.77
CA LEU A 908 -7.30 17.63 25.98
C LEU A 908 -6.00 18.41 25.85
N SER A 909 -5.71 19.28 26.83
CA SER A 909 -4.52 20.14 26.83
C SER A 909 -3.75 19.98 28.14
N TRP A 910 -2.50 19.53 28.06
CA TRP A 910 -1.59 19.41 29.19
C TRP A 910 -0.63 20.61 29.22
N ASN A 911 -0.60 21.30 30.35
CA ASN A 911 0.44 22.26 30.69
C ASN A 911 1.42 21.60 31.67
N ASP A 912 2.63 21.35 31.21
CA ASP A 912 3.62 20.59 31.97
C ASP A 912 4.17 21.37 33.16
N ALA A 913 4.47 22.66 32.95
CA ALA A 913 5.00 23.53 34.01
C ALA A 913 4.00 23.73 35.15
N ALA A 914 2.72 23.89 34.82
CA ALA A 914 1.64 24.03 35.80
C ALA A 914 1.09 22.69 36.31
N ARG A 915 1.57 21.56 35.73
CA ARG A 915 1.08 20.21 36.01
C ARG A 915 -0.45 20.11 35.95
N THR A 916 -1.03 20.68 34.89
CA THR A 916 -2.47 20.86 34.78
C THR A 916 -2.99 20.29 33.46
N LEU A 917 -3.96 19.38 33.54
CA LEU A 917 -4.74 18.89 32.41
C LEU A 917 -6.04 19.70 32.29
N THR A 918 -6.25 20.32 31.14
CA THR A 918 -7.53 20.92 30.76
C THR A 918 -8.27 19.97 29.84
N ILE A 919 -9.45 19.53 30.26
CA ILE A 919 -10.44 18.84 29.42
C ILE A 919 -11.37 19.95 28.91
N GLY A 920 -11.28 20.27 27.61
CA GLY A 920 -12.04 21.36 26.99
C GLY A 920 -13.55 21.12 26.98
N ASP A 921 -14.32 22.12 26.54
CA ASP A 921 -15.74 21.93 26.27
C ASP A 921 -15.95 20.97 25.10
N ARG A 922 -16.93 20.08 25.21
CA ARG A 922 -17.33 19.19 24.12
C ARG A 922 -17.95 20.01 23.00
N ARG A 923 -17.43 19.86 21.78
CA ARG A 923 -17.95 20.49 20.57
C ARG A 923 -18.67 19.46 19.71
N GLY A 924 -19.86 19.77 19.24
CA GLY A 924 -20.68 18.86 18.44
C GLY A 924 -21.48 17.85 19.29
N SER A 925 -22.33 17.09 18.61
CA SER A 925 -23.21 16.09 19.21
C SER A 925 -23.69 15.08 18.17
N PHE A 926 -24.06 13.89 18.63
CA PHE A 926 -24.72 12.86 17.82
C PHE A 926 -25.70 12.06 18.70
N PRO A 927 -26.66 11.31 18.13
CA PRO A 927 -27.76 10.70 18.90
C PRO A 927 -27.32 9.76 20.03
N GLN A 928 -26.26 8.96 19.82
CA GLN A 928 -25.75 7.97 20.77
C GLN A 928 -24.65 8.52 21.70
N LEU A 929 -24.42 9.84 21.69
CA LEU A 929 -23.35 10.45 22.47
C LEU A 929 -23.51 10.16 23.97
N VAL A 930 -22.42 9.66 24.57
CA VAL A 930 -22.32 9.44 26.02
C VAL A 930 -22.32 10.78 26.75
N LYS A 931 -23.43 11.08 27.44
CA LYS A 931 -23.66 12.41 28.05
C LYS A 931 -22.69 12.70 29.20
N GLU A 932 -22.51 11.72 30.08
CA GLU A 932 -21.54 11.73 31.18
C GLU A 932 -20.59 10.54 31.03
N ARG A 933 -19.28 10.81 31.10
CA ARG A 933 -18.25 9.79 31.01
C ARG A 933 -17.25 9.95 32.16
N GLU A 934 -16.87 8.84 32.77
CA GLU A 934 -15.75 8.80 33.71
C GLU A 934 -14.42 8.85 32.96
N LEU A 935 -13.57 9.81 33.30
CA LEU A 935 -12.19 9.91 32.83
C LEU A 935 -11.24 9.62 33.99
N ARG A 936 -10.45 8.55 33.86
CA ARG A 936 -9.41 8.15 34.81
C ARG A 936 -8.09 8.74 34.36
N ILE A 937 -7.64 9.81 35.02
CA ILE A 937 -6.42 10.52 34.66
C ILE A 937 -5.23 9.82 35.29
N VAL A 938 -4.26 9.46 34.46
CA VAL A 938 -3.03 8.78 34.88
C VAL A 938 -1.83 9.57 34.37
N VAL A 939 -0.99 10.05 35.27
CA VAL A 939 0.31 10.62 34.92
C VAL A 939 1.33 9.49 34.87
N ALA A 940 1.93 9.29 33.70
CA ALA A 940 2.95 8.28 33.51
C ALA A 940 4.20 8.58 34.36
N GLY A 941 4.72 7.54 35.00
CA GLY A 941 5.97 7.57 35.78
C GLY A 941 6.46 6.14 36.02
N PRO A 942 7.68 5.95 36.55
CA PRO A 942 8.27 4.62 36.70
C PRO A 942 7.33 3.62 37.41
N GLY A 943 6.96 2.54 36.72
CA GLY A 943 6.05 1.50 37.21
C GLY A 943 4.56 1.88 37.29
N LYS A 944 4.17 3.11 36.94
CA LYS A 944 2.78 3.61 36.95
C LYS A 944 2.32 3.96 35.54
N GLY A 945 1.18 3.43 35.12
CA GLY A 945 0.64 3.66 33.77
C GLY A 945 1.43 2.94 32.68
N VAL A 946 1.92 1.74 32.97
CA VAL A 946 2.79 0.95 32.10
C VAL A 946 2.00 -0.08 31.30
N GLY A 947 2.48 -0.39 30.10
CA GLY A 947 1.98 -1.49 29.31
C GLY A 947 0.52 -1.34 28.84
N PRO A 948 -0.05 -2.43 28.29
CA PRO A 948 -1.36 -2.45 27.65
C PRO A 948 -2.54 -2.62 28.63
N THR A 949 -2.30 -3.06 29.86
CA THR A 949 -3.34 -3.29 30.86
C THR A 949 -3.87 -1.98 31.45
N GLU A 950 -5.09 -2.01 32.00
CA GLU A 950 -5.61 -0.84 32.72
C GLU A 950 -4.71 -0.48 33.91
N SER A 951 -4.51 0.82 34.13
CA SER A 951 -3.72 1.30 35.26
C SER A 951 -4.37 0.98 36.60
N LYS A 952 -3.62 0.30 37.48
CA LYS A 952 -4.07 0.00 38.86
C LYS A 952 -4.13 1.24 39.75
N SER A 953 -3.30 2.25 39.46
CA SER A 953 -3.24 3.51 40.20
C SER A 953 -3.67 4.66 39.28
N VAL A 954 -4.67 5.41 39.72
CA VAL A 954 -5.23 6.57 39.01
C VAL A 954 -4.95 7.82 39.85
N ASP A 955 -4.47 8.90 39.24
CA ASP A 955 -4.20 10.16 39.93
C ASP A 955 -5.49 10.91 40.27
N GLN A 956 -6.42 10.96 39.32
CA GLN A 956 -7.70 11.61 39.52
C GLN A 956 -8.80 10.96 38.67
N VAL A 957 -10.02 10.90 39.21
CA VAL A 957 -11.22 10.51 38.46
C VAL A 957 -12.06 11.75 38.21
N VAL A 958 -12.45 11.98 36.96
CA VAL A 958 -13.28 13.12 36.54
C VAL A 958 -14.57 12.61 35.94
N LYS A 959 -15.71 13.02 36.49
CA LYS A 959 -17.02 12.88 35.84
C LYS A 959 -17.21 14.00 34.83
N TYR A 960 -17.03 13.70 33.56
CA TYR A 960 -17.08 14.66 32.48
C TYR A 960 -18.44 14.67 31.81
N THR A 961 -19.16 15.79 31.91
CA THR A 961 -20.53 15.97 31.38
C THR A 961 -20.55 16.74 30.05
N GLY A 962 -19.38 17.10 29.51
CA GLY A 962 -19.24 17.95 28.32
C GLY A 962 -18.81 19.39 28.60
N ALA A 963 -18.85 19.84 29.86
CA ALA A 963 -18.38 21.16 30.27
C ALA A 963 -16.90 21.10 30.64
N LYS A 964 -16.14 22.14 30.29
CA LYS A 964 -14.70 22.27 30.57
C LYS A 964 -14.37 21.93 32.02
N ARG A 965 -13.32 21.12 32.21
CA ARG A 965 -12.72 20.80 33.51
C ARG A 965 -11.23 21.10 33.49
N VAL A 966 -10.73 21.62 34.60
CA VAL A 966 -9.30 21.85 34.82
C VAL A 966 -8.88 21.00 36.01
N VAL A 967 -7.86 20.19 35.81
CA VAL A 967 -7.41 19.14 36.72
C VAL A 967 -5.95 19.37 37.03
N LYS A 968 -5.61 19.62 38.29
CA LYS A 968 -4.23 19.83 38.75
C LYS A 968 -3.70 18.50 39.32
N LEU A 969 -2.51 18.08 38.86
CA LEU A 969 -1.95 16.74 39.10
C LEU A 969 -0.55 16.77 39.71
#